data_AF-A0A0G3WJG9-F1
#
_entry.id   AF-A0A0G3WJG9-F1
#
_cell.length_a   1.000
_cell.length_b   1.000
_cell.length_c   1.000
_cell.angle_alpha   90.00
_cell.angle_beta   90.00
_cell.angle_gamma   90.00
#
_symmetry.space_group_name_H-M   'P 1'
#
loop_
_entity.id
_entity.type
_entity.pdbx_description
1 polymer ?
#
loop_
_entity_poly.entity_id
_entity_poly.type
_entity_poly.pdbx_seq_one_letter_code
_entity_poly.pdbx_strand_id
1 'polypeptide(L)'
;MKFLKIVLPAVFLFSVTANVFAADDVNSDAVLSDELKRAKAFNDKMIYVPPKPFKLADAGTEKWVNYQKYGEFQNVGTKDYKYVISDSEGLRAASGEGVFPNTQNVLNDPQYKKYLNSKKLEGKYWDFVNNDDYQANFYKWATTREDPGVKQYFTAVALDRAGNWEQAIKAYYAILVFFPKTIGWTQWQTPWYISPVAISRIKYLTALHPEIGVKLVGAKIIIENVYDNDVKNDVFIIDPGWLVPATAKDFETKTIDLSKIKIKKTVGKGKVKLVQYKNNNFQLIVDGKQFTVKGVSYDANKVGVSPVNGTLKNNRDWSWEDANSNGKTDAPFDAWVDTNRNDKQESYEKPVGDFALLKAMGANTLRVFHHYELNKEALKEGYEKYGFMYMMTDFLGAYAVDSGATWAEGTDYSNPVHQKNMLASIRKMVEDYKDEPYILMWVLGNENNYGVANNANKNPEAFYKFANKAAKLIKKLDPQKRPVAINNGDTLYLDIFAKNSPDIDIFGFNSYRGEQGFGNIWQDIANVSGKAALVTEYGTPAYAKGWSVARTEEGQASYHKGYWTDIENNLGGVEGGWGNSLGGVIFQWVDEWWKAEGDSDPAVHDTHLQTQGAFLDGGGYEEWYGITSQGNGKNSPFERQLRKAYFLYMDLWNK
;
A
#
# COMPACT_ATOMS: atom_id res chain seq x y z
N MET A 1 -69.43 -17.44 -36.35
CA MET A 1 -68.31 -17.43 -37.32
C MET A 1 -67.13 -16.76 -36.64
N LYS A 2 -66.05 -17.53 -36.39
CA LYS A 2 -64.62 -17.20 -36.18
C LYS A 2 -64.20 -15.92 -35.41
N PHE A 3 -63.56 -16.11 -34.23
CA PHE A 3 -62.14 -15.82 -33.85
C PHE A 3 -61.78 -14.31 -33.76
N LEU A 4 -61.10 -13.78 -32.73
CA LEU A 4 -59.85 -14.24 -32.10
C LEU A 4 -59.69 -13.70 -30.65
N LYS A 5 -59.04 -14.51 -29.80
CA LYS A 5 -58.63 -14.27 -28.40
C LYS A 5 -57.43 -13.32 -28.28
N ILE A 6 -57.35 -12.54 -27.20
CA ILE A 6 -56.17 -12.51 -26.30
C ILE A 6 -56.68 -12.34 -24.85
N VAL A 7 -56.24 -13.23 -23.97
CA VAL A 7 -56.47 -13.24 -22.52
C VAL A 7 -55.17 -12.79 -21.84
N LEU A 8 -55.26 -11.89 -20.87
CA LEU A 8 -54.25 -11.68 -19.82
C LEU A 8 -54.96 -11.86 -18.47
N PRO A 9 -54.49 -12.74 -17.56
CA PRO A 9 -54.97 -12.78 -16.19
C PRO A 9 -54.09 -11.94 -15.26
N ALA A 10 -54.74 -11.38 -14.25
CA ALA A 10 -54.14 -10.76 -13.07
C ALA A 10 -53.22 -11.71 -12.30
N VAL A 11 -52.14 -11.21 -11.69
CA VAL A 11 -51.55 -11.74 -10.45
C VAL A 11 -50.64 -10.67 -9.79
N PHE A 12 -51.04 -10.30 -8.58
CA PHE A 12 -50.28 -9.95 -7.36
C PHE A 12 -49.50 -8.62 -7.19
N LEU A 13 -49.94 -7.93 -6.14
CA LEU A 13 -49.25 -6.93 -5.34
C LEU A 13 -47.78 -7.31 -5.09
N PHE A 14 -46.86 -6.40 -5.41
CA PHE A 14 -45.58 -6.34 -4.73
C PHE A 14 -45.71 -5.39 -3.54
N SER A 15 -45.54 -5.97 -2.35
CA SER A 15 -45.38 -5.26 -1.10
C SER A 15 -44.14 -4.39 -1.13
N VAL A 16 -44.34 -3.09 -0.91
CA VAL A 16 -43.33 -2.18 -0.39
C VAL A 16 -43.00 -2.66 1.03
N THR A 17 -41.90 -3.40 1.21
CA THR A 17 -41.32 -3.55 2.54
C THR A 17 -40.58 -2.26 2.85
N ALA A 18 -41.33 -1.39 3.53
CA ALA A 18 -40.80 -0.24 4.24
C ALA A 18 -39.72 -0.69 5.23
N ASN A 19 -38.70 0.15 5.33
CA ASN A 19 -37.73 0.20 6.42
C ASN A 19 -38.39 -0.08 7.76
N VAL A 20 -38.03 -1.21 8.36
CA VAL A 20 -38.01 -1.35 9.81
C VAL A 20 -36.54 -1.23 10.20
N PHE A 21 -36.02 -0.01 10.21
CA PHE A 21 -34.93 0.31 11.12
C PHE A 21 -35.57 0.35 12.50
N ALA A 22 -35.27 -0.66 13.32
CA ALA A 22 -35.73 -0.71 14.69
C ALA A 22 -35.21 0.54 15.41
N ALA A 23 -36.00 1.07 16.35
CA ALA A 23 -35.68 2.30 17.10
C ALA A 23 -34.35 2.24 17.88
N ASP A 24 -33.68 1.09 17.94
CA ASP A 24 -32.35 0.90 18.53
C ASP A 24 -31.21 1.43 17.63
N ASP A 25 -31.36 1.44 16.29
CA ASP A 25 -30.29 1.86 15.35
C ASP A 25 -30.07 3.39 15.31
N VAL A 26 -31.14 4.18 15.51
CA VAL A 26 -31.04 5.65 15.46
C VAL A 26 -30.21 6.20 16.63
N ASN A 27 -30.25 5.51 17.78
CA ASN A 27 -29.48 5.90 18.96
C ASN A 27 -28.01 5.49 18.83
N SER A 28 -27.70 4.32 18.24
CA SER A 28 -26.31 3.90 18.00
C SER A 28 -25.60 4.77 16.96
N ASP A 29 -26.30 5.18 15.91
CA ASP A 29 -25.73 6.07 14.88
C ASP A 29 -25.42 7.46 15.43
N ALA A 30 -26.30 8.01 16.28
CA ALA A 30 -26.08 9.28 16.94
C ALA A 30 -24.88 9.23 17.88
N VAL A 31 -24.77 8.16 18.69
CA VAL A 31 -23.64 7.91 19.58
C VAL A 31 -22.33 7.83 18.79
N LEU A 32 -22.26 7.01 17.74
CA LEU A 32 -21.08 6.87 16.89
C LEU A 32 -20.68 8.22 16.26
N SER A 33 -21.64 8.95 15.69
CA SER A 33 -21.41 10.28 15.12
C SER A 33 -20.77 11.23 16.15
N ASP A 34 -21.24 11.20 17.39
CA ASP A 34 -20.76 12.10 18.43
C ASP A 34 -19.36 11.70 18.94
N GLU A 35 -19.05 10.40 19.05
CA GLU A 35 -17.68 9.93 19.31
C GLU A 35 -16.71 10.40 18.22
N LEU A 36 -17.08 10.20 16.95
CA LEU A 36 -16.26 10.59 15.81
C LEU A 36 -16.02 12.10 15.75
N LYS A 37 -17.03 12.92 16.03
CA LYS A 37 -16.88 14.38 16.10
C LYS A 37 -15.89 14.80 17.20
N ARG A 38 -15.98 14.21 18.40
CA ARG A 38 -15.07 14.52 19.50
C ARG A 38 -13.64 14.10 19.19
N ALA A 39 -13.44 12.86 18.73
CA ALA A 39 -12.13 12.35 18.34
C ALA A 39 -11.51 13.18 17.20
N LYS A 40 -12.31 13.57 16.20
CA LYS A 40 -11.85 14.47 15.15
C LYS A 40 -11.43 15.83 15.70
N ALA A 41 -12.23 16.42 16.61
CA ALA A 41 -11.91 17.70 17.23
C ALA A 41 -10.62 17.66 18.08
N PHE A 42 -10.25 16.50 18.63
CA PHE A 42 -8.94 16.31 19.24
C PHE A 42 -7.82 16.28 18.19
N ASN A 43 -7.99 15.47 17.13
CA ASN A 43 -7.00 15.36 16.06
C ASN A 43 -6.74 16.70 15.35
N ASP A 44 -7.77 17.52 15.16
CA ASP A 44 -7.66 18.85 14.54
C ASP A 44 -6.81 19.83 15.40
N LYS A 45 -6.61 19.55 16.70
CA LYS A 45 -5.72 20.31 17.59
C LYS A 45 -4.25 19.85 17.52
N MET A 46 -3.99 18.64 17.03
CA MET A 46 -2.63 18.12 16.85
C MET A 46 -2.00 18.70 15.60
N ILE A 47 -1.46 19.91 15.70
CA ILE A 47 -0.91 20.63 14.54
C ILE A 47 0.58 20.31 14.38
N TYR A 48 0.95 19.79 13.21
CA TYR A 48 2.33 19.76 12.73
C TYR A 48 2.49 20.81 11.63
N VAL A 49 3.53 21.66 11.76
CA VAL A 49 3.87 22.63 10.72
C VAL A 49 5.08 22.08 9.97
N PRO A 50 4.94 21.78 8.66
CA PRO A 50 6.07 21.29 7.87
C PRO A 50 7.19 22.35 7.80
N PRO A 51 8.45 21.91 7.59
CA PRO A 51 9.57 22.82 7.38
C PRO A 51 9.29 23.78 6.21
N LYS A 52 9.84 25.00 6.28
CA LYS A 52 9.82 25.94 5.15
C LYS A 52 11.02 25.69 4.23
N PRO A 53 10.89 25.94 2.92
CA PRO A 53 12.02 25.84 1.99
C PRO A 53 13.14 26.76 2.41
N PHE A 54 14.37 26.25 2.38
CA PHE A 54 15.55 27.07 2.59
C PHE A 54 15.89 27.85 1.31
N LYS A 55 16.60 28.96 1.47
CA LYS A 55 17.06 29.76 0.34
C LYS A 55 18.24 29.06 -0.33
N LEU A 56 18.09 28.76 -1.63
CA LEU A 56 19.19 28.32 -2.50
C LEU A 56 20.11 29.51 -2.80
N ALA A 57 21.43 29.29 -2.77
CA ALA A 57 22.42 30.22 -3.27
C ALA A 57 22.37 30.35 -4.80
N ASP A 58 22.01 29.29 -5.50
CA ASP A 58 21.88 29.28 -6.97
C ASP A 58 20.73 28.36 -7.42
N ALA A 59 19.58 28.94 -7.73
CA ALA A 59 18.43 28.18 -8.25
C ALA A 59 18.57 27.81 -9.75
N GLY A 60 19.64 28.24 -10.41
CA GLY A 60 19.81 28.13 -11.86
C GLY A 60 19.08 29.23 -12.64
N THR A 61 19.52 29.45 -13.87
CA THR A 61 18.99 30.47 -14.79
C THR A 61 17.69 30.05 -15.48
N GLU A 62 17.40 28.74 -15.53
CA GLU A 62 16.15 28.22 -16.09
C GLU A 62 15.29 27.62 -14.99
N LYS A 63 14.00 27.94 -14.98
CA LYS A 63 13.03 27.28 -14.07
C LYS A 63 12.94 25.78 -14.36
N TRP A 64 12.95 25.39 -15.63
CA TRP A 64 12.99 24.01 -16.11
C TRP A 64 14.08 23.90 -17.16
N VAL A 65 15.04 23.00 -16.95
CA VAL A 65 16.20 22.86 -17.83
C VAL A 65 15.77 22.33 -19.20
N ASN A 66 15.97 23.13 -20.25
CA ASN A 66 15.77 22.67 -21.63
C ASN A 66 17.05 22.01 -22.15
N TYR A 67 17.20 20.71 -21.88
CA TYR A 67 18.36 19.92 -22.28
C TYR A 67 18.68 19.99 -23.78
N GLN A 68 17.68 20.16 -24.66
CA GLN A 68 17.94 20.28 -26.11
C GLN A 68 18.76 21.52 -26.48
N LYS A 69 18.82 22.54 -25.62
CA LYS A 69 19.69 23.71 -25.83
C LYS A 69 21.16 23.43 -25.57
N TYR A 70 21.46 22.43 -24.74
CA TYR A 70 22.79 22.23 -24.18
C TYR A 70 23.42 20.88 -24.54
N GLY A 71 22.72 20.08 -25.35
CA GLY A 71 23.14 18.75 -25.74
C GLY A 71 22.10 18.05 -26.60
N GLU A 72 22.36 16.77 -26.86
CA GLU A 72 21.55 15.93 -27.74
C GLU A 72 21.18 14.61 -27.04
N PHE A 73 19.90 14.25 -27.09
CA PHE A 73 19.44 12.91 -26.73
C PHE A 73 19.65 11.97 -27.92
N GLN A 74 20.41 10.90 -27.72
CA GLN A 74 20.72 9.90 -28.75
C GLN A 74 20.11 8.56 -28.36
N ASN A 75 19.58 7.83 -29.35
CA ASN A 75 19.02 6.47 -29.21
C ASN A 75 17.91 6.35 -28.13
N VAL A 76 17.05 7.37 -28.01
CA VAL A 76 15.89 7.38 -27.11
C VAL A 76 15.00 6.17 -27.35
N GLY A 77 14.54 5.53 -26.26
CA GLY A 77 13.72 4.34 -26.30
C GLY A 77 14.50 3.04 -26.57
N THR A 78 15.82 3.04 -26.41
CA THR A 78 16.67 1.86 -26.62
C THR A 78 17.68 1.65 -25.49
N LYS A 79 18.41 0.53 -25.53
CA LYS A 79 19.48 0.21 -24.57
C LYS A 79 20.74 1.06 -24.71
N ASP A 80 20.91 1.68 -25.87
CA ASP A 80 22.07 2.48 -26.24
C ASP A 80 21.82 3.98 -26.03
N TYR A 81 20.78 4.33 -25.27
CA TYR A 81 20.46 5.69 -24.88
C TYR A 81 21.67 6.39 -24.25
N LYS A 82 21.89 7.64 -24.66
CA LYS A 82 22.79 8.57 -23.99
C LYS A 82 22.35 10.01 -24.25
N TYR A 83 22.66 10.89 -23.31
CA TYR A 83 22.61 12.33 -23.54
C TYR A 83 24.04 12.87 -23.66
N VAL A 84 24.32 13.58 -24.75
CA VAL A 84 25.64 14.13 -25.07
C VAL A 84 25.61 15.63 -24.87
N ILE A 85 26.38 16.13 -23.91
CA ILE A 85 26.48 17.56 -23.62
C ILE A 85 27.30 18.26 -24.71
N SER A 86 26.78 19.34 -25.28
CA SER A 86 27.46 20.23 -26.22
C SER A 86 27.84 21.58 -25.59
N ASP A 87 27.11 22.04 -24.57
CA ASP A 87 27.41 23.25 -23.80
C ASP A 87 27.35 22.96 -22.29
N SER A 88 28.49 22.60 -21.71
CA SER A 88 28.59 22.27 -20.29
C SER A 88 28.45 23.49 -19.38
N GLU A 89 28.82 24.68 -19.83
CA GLU A 89 28.77 25.89 -19.00
C GLU A 89 27.35 26.42 -18.90
N GLY A 90 26.66 26.52 -20.04
CA GLY A 90 25.25 26.91 -20.08
C GLY A 90 24.36 25.92 -19.34
N LEU A 91 24.60 24.61 -19.50
CA LEU A 91 23.84 23.59 -18.76
C LEU A 91 24.05 23.71 -17.25
N ARG A 92 25.28 23.93 -16.80
CA ARG A 92 25.59 24.15 -15.37
C ARG A 92 24.84 25.37 -14.84
N ALA A 93 24.84 26.47 -15.61
CA ALA A 93 24.11 27.68 -15.24
C ALA A 93 22.59 27.48 -15.25
N ALA A 94 22.03 26.62 -16.10
CA ALA A 94 20.59 26.33 -16.16
C ALA A 94 20.12 25.46 -14.98
N SER A 95 20.90 24.45 -14.60
CA SER A 95 20.52 23.46 -13.58
C SER A 95 20.34 24.03 -12.17
N GLY A 96 21.21 24.95 -11.76
CA GLY A 96 21.29 25.41 -10.36
C GLY A 96 22.01 24.41 -9.44
N GLU A 97 22.32 24.83 -8.22
CA GLU A 97 23.19 24.07 -7.32
C GLU A 97 22.60 22.71 -6.91
N GLY A 98 23.47 21.71 -6.76
CA GLY A 98 23.08 20.36 -6.36
C GLY A 98 22.39 19.55 -7.46
N VAL A 99 22.16 20.13 -8.64
CA VAL A 99 21.59 19.45 -9.81
C VAL A 99 22.69 19.26 -10.84
N PHE A 100 23.00 18.01 -11.18
CA PHE A 100 24.02 17.68 -12.18
C PHE A 100 23.76 18.42 -13.52
N PRO A 101 24.79 19.00 -14.16
CA PRO A 101 26.22 18.94 -13.82
C PRO A 101 26.70 19.98 -12.79
N ASN A 102 25.83 20.84 -12.25
CA ASN A 102 26.17 21.89 -11.29
C ASN A 102 26.34 21.37 -9.84
N THR A 103 27.33 20.51 -9.67
CA THR A 103 27.67 19.91 -8.36
C THR A 103 28.65 20.73 -7.54
N GLN A 104 29.33 21.71 -8.15
CA GLN A 104 30.39 22.49 -7.49
C GLN A 104 29.90 23.78 -6.84
N ASN A 105 28.81 24.40 -7.33
CA ASN A 105 28.34 25.68 -6.78
C ASN A 105 27.91 25.58 -5.31
N VAL A 106 27.46 24.40 -4.88
CA VAL A 106 27.17 24.12 -3.46
C VAL A 106 28.37 24.43 -2.56
N LEU A 107 29.60 24.17 -3.02
CA LEU A 107 30.82 24.44 -2.25
C LEU A 107 31.08 25.94 -2.04
N ASN A 108 30.50 26.77 -2.91
CA ASN A 108 30.61 28.22 -2.86
C ASN A 108 29.54 28.86 -1.98
N ASP A 109 28.47 28.14 -1.62
CA ASP A 109 27.41 28.64 -0.75
C ASP A 109 28.00 29.05 0.63
N PRO A 110 27.83 30.32 1.05
CA PRO A 110 28.26 30.78 2.37
C PRO A 110 27.67 29.96 3.53
N GLN A 111 26.43 29.48 3.40
CA GLN A 111 25.79 28.62 4.38
C GLN A 111 26.40 27.22 4.40
N TYR A 112 26.75 26.65 3.25
CA TYR A 112 27.52 25.40 3.21
C TYR A 112 28.82 25.53 4.03
N LYS A 113 29.59 26.60 3.78
CA LYS A 113 30.83 26.89 4.53
C LYS A 113 30.57 27.07 6.03
N LYS A 114 29.47 27.71 6.41
CA LYS A 114 29.06 27.85 7.81
C LYS A 114 28.78 26.50 8.45
N TYR A 115 28.02 25.62 7.79
CA TYR A 115 27.69 24.29 8.28
C TYR A 115 28.94 23.41 8.44
N LEU A 116 29.89 23.52 7.49
CA LEU A 116 31.19 22.84 7.57
C LEU A 116 32.00 23.34 8.78
N ASN A 117 32.14 24.66 8.94
CA ASN A 117 32.89 25.25 10.05
C ASN A 117 32.26 24.97 11.43
N SER A 118 30.93 24.83 11.48
CA SER A 118 30.20 24.47 12.70
C SER A 118 30.04 22.96 12.90
N LYS A 119 30.75 22.13 12.12
CA LYS A 119 30.74 20.66 12.22
C LYS A 119 29.36 20.00 12.03
N LYS A 120 28.39 20.71 11.45
CA LYS A 120 27.04 20.20 11.21
C LYS A 120 26.97 19.15 10.11
N LEU A 121 28.05 18.96 9.36
CA LEU A 121 28.16 17.97 8.27
C LEU A 121 29.06 16.77 8.66
N GLU A 122 29.55 16.70 9.90
CA GLU A 122 30.28 15.52 10.41
C GLU A 122 29.35 14.30 10.51
N GLY A 123 29.88 13.09 10.30
CA GLY A 123 29.10 11.84 10.30
C GLY A 123 29.01 11.15 8.92
N LYS A 124 28.32 10.01 8.86
CA LYS A 124 28.12 9.26 7.60
C LYS A 124 27.00 9.91 6.81
N TYR A 125 27.07 9.91 5.49
CA TYR A 125 26.05 10.54 4.65
C TYR A 125 24.66 9.89 4.81
N TRP A 126 24.58 8.61 5.18
CA TRP A 126 23.33 7.94 5.53
C TRP A 126 22.62 8.53 6.76
N ASP A 127 23.36 9.14 7.69
CA ASP A 127 22.79 9.83 8.85
C ASP A 127 22.04 11.12 8.45
N PHE A 128 22.14 11.54 7.19
CA PHE A 128 21.58 12.77 6.62
C PHE A 128 20.45 12.48 5.62
N VAL A 129 19.80 11.31 5.70
CA VAL A 129 18.58 11.03 4.91
C VAL A 129 17.34 11.49 5.68
N ASN A 130 17.23 11.10 6.95
CA ASN A 130 16.04 11.28 7.78
C ASN A 130 16.24 12.28 8.93
N ASN A 131 17.34 13.03 8.91
CA ASN A 131 17.58 14.12 9.85
C ASN A 131 16.68 15.34 9.53
N ASP A 132 16.25 16.07 10.56
CA ASP A 132 15.37 17.23 10.46
C ASP A 132 16.03 18.51 9.90
N ASP A 133 17.36 18.59 9.87
CA ASP A 133 18.09 19.69 9.21
C ASP A 133 18.21 19.40 7.71
N TYR A 134 17.11 19.57 6.96
CA TYR A 134 17.06 19.27 5.53
C TYR A 134 18.08 20.05 4.68
N GLN A 135 18.50 21.24 5.15
CA GLN A 135 19.58 21.99 4.51
C GLN A 135 20.95 21.33 4.75
N ALA A 136 21.22 20.82 5.96
CA ALA A 136 22.39 19.96 6.19
C ALA A 136 22.34 18.71 5.29
N ASN A 137 21.17 18.09 5.16
CA ASN A 137 20.98 16.89 4.35
C ASN A 137 21.32 17.17 2.88
N PHE A 138 20.78 18.28 2.35
CA PHE A 138 21.08 18.73 0.99
C PHE A 138 22.58 18.91 0.78
N TYR A 139 23.25 19.66 1.66
CA TYR A 139 24.70 19.88 1.57
C TYR A 139 25.51 18.59 1.69
N LYS A 140 25.15 17.72 2.62
CA LYS A 140 25.85 16.45 2.82
C LYS A 140 25.75 15.58 1.58
N TRP A 141 24.55 15.40 1.05
CA TRP A 141 24.33 14.57 -0.14
C TRP A 141 24.89 15.21 -1.40
N ALA A 142 24.74 16.52 -1.60
CA ALA A 142 25.28 17.20 -2.77
C ALA A 142 26.83 17.17 -2.84
N THR A 143 27.51 16.97 -1.71
CA THR A 143 28.98 16.98 -1.63
C THR A 143 29.62 15.62 -1.32
N THR A 144 28.85 14.60 -0.94
CA THR A 144 29.39 13.26 -0.69
C THR A 144 29.94 12.59 -1.96
N ARG A 145 30.77 11.57 -1.75
CA ARG A 145 31.24 10.64 -2.78
C ARG A 145 30.44 9.35 -2.66
N GLU A 146 29.59 9.10 -3.64
CA GLU A 146 28.72 7.93 -3.79
C GLU A 146 28.46 7.74 -5.30
N ASP A 147 27.79 6.67 -5.72
CA ASP A 147 27.26 6.56 -7.08
C ASP A 147 26.52 7.86 -7.47
N PRO A 148 26.83 8.47 -8.63
CA PRO A 148 26.26 9.76 -9.02
C PRO A 148 24.72 9.81 -9.02
N GLY A 149 24.05 8.73 -9.42
CA GLY A 149 22.59 8.68 -9.44
C GLY A 149 22.00 8.55 -8.03
N VAL A 150 22.61 7.75 -7.15
CA VAL A 150 22.19 7.62 -5.74
C VAL A 150 22.39 8.94 -5.02
N LYS A 151 23.55 9.58 -5.23
CA LYS A 151 23.87 10.91 -4.73
C LYS A 151 22.83 11.94 -5.19
N GLN A 152 22.55 11.99 -6.49
CA GLN A 152 21.59 12.93 -7.07
C GLN A 152 20.18 12.70 -6.51
N TYR A 153 19.79 11.44 -6.30
CA TYR A 153 18.50 11.07 -5.72
C TYR A 153 18.35 11.57 -4.29
N PHE A 154 19.29 11.31 -3.39
CA PHE A 154 19.16 11.78 -2.01
C PHE A 154 19.38 13.29 -1.87
N THR A 155 20.10 13.92 -2.81
CA THR A 155 20.10 15.39 -2.94
C THR A 155 18.70 15.91 -3.28
N ALA A 156 17.99 15.24 -4.19
CA ALA A 156 16.61 15.55 -4.53
C ALA A 156 15.65 15.32 -3.35
N VAL A 157 15.80 14.21 -2.61
CA VAL A 157 14.98 13.91 -1.41
C VAL A 157 15.13 15.00 -0.34
N ALA A 158 16.35 15.51 -0.12
CA ALA A 158 16.56 16.59 0.84
C ALA A 158 15.86 17.90 0.41
N LEU A 159 15.90 18.25 -0.88
CA LEU A 159 15.19 19.40 -1.43
C LEU A 159 13.67 19.22 -1.34
N ASP A 160 13.19 18.04 -1.70
CA ASP A 160 11.78 17.65 -1.67
C ASP A 160 11.21 17.82 -0.25
N ARG A 161 11.83 17.17 0.74
CA ARG A 161 11.40 17.23 2.15
C ARG A 161 11.54 18.63 2.76
N ALA A 162 12.42 19.48 2.22
CA ALA A 162 12.53 20.88 2.63
C ALA A 162 11.41 21.77 2.06
N GLY A 163 10.67 21.32 1.05
CA GLY A 163 9.71 22.15 0.32
C GLY A 163 10.31 22.88 -0.89
N ASN A 164 11.56 22.58 -1.28
CA ASN A 164 12.23 23.14 -2.45
C ASN A 164 11.85 22.36 -3.74
N TRP A 165 10.55 22.16 -3.97
CA TRP A 165 10.03 21.20 -4.97
C TRP A 165 10.48 21.46 -6.41
N GLU A 166 10.62 22.73 -6.82
CA GLU A 166 11.09 23.06 -8.17
C GLU A 166 12.52 22.54 -8.41
N GLN A 167 13.43 22.76 -7.46
CA GLN A 167 14.81 22.27 -7.53
C GLN A 167 14.86 20.75 -7.36
N ALA A 168 13.97 20.18 -6.52
CA ALA A 168 13.84 18.73 -6.37
C ALA A 168 13.43 18.05 -7.69
N ILE A 169 12.47 18.62 -8.43
CA ILE A 169 12.04 18.10 -9.74
C ILE A 169 13.18 18.14 -10.74
N LYS A 170 13.96 19.23 -10.79
CA LYS A 170 15.17 19.29 -11.63
C LYS A 170 16.16 18.18 -11.25
N ALA A 171 16.39 17.98 -9.95
CA ALA A 171 17.30 16.96 -9.43
C ALA A 171 16.84 15.54 -9.79
N TYR A 172 15.54 15.23 -9.61
CA TYR A 172 14.98 13.95 -10.01
C TYR A 172 15.03 13.75 -11.53
N TYR A 173 14.71 14.78 -12.32
CA TYR A 173 14.70 14.66 -13.77
C TYR A 173 16.12 14.51 -14.34
N ALA A 174 17.13 15.13 -13.71
CA ALA A 174 18.54 14.93 -14.07
C ALA A 174 18.98 13.46 -13.94
N ILE A 175 18.39 12.69 -13.02
CA ILE A 175 18.65 11.24 -12.92
C ILE A 175 18.20 10.54 -14.21
N LEU A 176 17.02 10.87 -14.73
CA LEU A 176 16.50 10.26 -15.96
C LEU A 176 17.39 10.57 -17.16
N VAL A 177 17.97 11.77 -17.19
CA VAL A 177 18.82 12.22 -18.30
C VAL A 177 20.22 11.60 -18.24
N PHE A 178 20.88 11.65 -17.07
CA PHE A 178 22.31 11.31 -16.94
C PHE A 178 22.60 9.98 -16.27
N PHE A 179 21.73 9.54 -15.36
CA PHE A 179 21.94 8.36 -14.53
C PHE A 179 20.81 7.31 -14.66
N PRO A 180 20.26 7.07 -15.87
CA PRO A 180 19.06 6.26 -16.02
C PRO A 180 19.25 4.78 -15.61
N LYS A 181 20.50 4.31 -15.58
CA LYS A 181 20.88 2.93 -15.25
C LYS A 181 21.38 2.76 -13.81
N THR A 182 21.29 3.78 -12.95
CA THR A 182 21.78 3.68 -11.58
C THR A 182 20.92 2.71 -10.76
N ILE A 183 21.62 1.84 -10.03
CA ILE A 183 21.08 0.86 -9.09
C ILE A 183 21.62 1.19 -7.71
N GLY A 184 20.72 1.45 -6.76
CA GLY A 184 21.00 1.44 -5.32
C GLY A 184 20.70 0.06 -4.72
N TRP A 185 20.92 -0.07 -3.41
CA TRP A 185 20.73 -1.35 -2.71
C TRP A 185 19.94 -1.14 -1.43
N THR A 186 19.01 -2.05 -1.16
CA THR A 186 18.26 -2.08 0.09
C THR A 186 19.08 -2.68 1.23
N GLN A 187 18.56 -2.63 2.47
CA GLN A 187 19.16 -3.32 3.62
C GLN A 187 19.38 -4.82 3.36
N TRP A 188 18.48 -5.44 2.61
CA TRP A 188 18.51 -6.87 2.26
C TRP A 188 19.38 -7.19 1.04
N GLN A 189 20.17 -6.21 0.55
CA GLN A 189 20.98 -6.33 -0.67
C GLN A 189 20.15 -6.69 -1.91
N THR A 190 18.89 -6.24 -1.95
CA THR A 190 18.08 -6.32 -3.17
C THR A 190 18.30 -5.07 -4.03
N PRO A 191 18.26 -5.20 -5.37
CA PRO A 191 18.42 -4.07 -6.27
C PRO A 191 17.30 -3.03 -6.12
N TRP A 192 17.68 -1.76 -6.08
CA TRP A 192 16.75 -0.63 -6.03
C TRP A 192 17.03 0.34 -7.18
N TYR A 193 16.18 0.30 -8.20
CA TYR A 193 16.37 1.08 -9.42
C TYR A 193 15.95 2.54 -9.22
N ILE A 194 16.91 3.45 -9.33
CA ILE A 194 16.69 4.86 -8.94
C ILE A 194 15.77 5.58 -9.92
N SER A 195 15.88 5.32 -11.23
CA SER A 195 15.12 6.05 -12.25
C SER A 195 13.61 5.80 -12.21
N PRO A 196 13.10 4.56 -12.08
CA PRO A 196 11.68 4.32 -11.85
C PRO A 196 11.12 5.04 -10.62
N VAL A 197 11.92 5.14 -9.56
CA VAL A 197 11.54 5.83 -8.31
C VAL A 197 11.52 7.34 -8.53
N ALA A 198 12.52 7.90 -9.22
CA ALA A 198 12.56 9.32 -9.59
C ALA A 198 11.37 9.72 -10.47
N ILE A 199 10.95 8.88 -11.43
CA ILE A 199 9.71 9.09 -12.21
C ILE A 199 8.51 9.18 -11.29
N SER A 200 8.40 8.23 -10.34
CA SER A 200 7.28 8.17 -9.39
C SER A 200 7.24 9.42 -8.50
N ARG A 201 8.41 9.88 -8.01
CA ARG A 201 8.53 11.13 -7.24
C ARG A 201 8.14 12.37 -8.05
N ILE A 202 8.60 12.52 -9.29
CA ILE A 202 8.22 13.67 -10.13
C ILE A 202 6.70 13.70 -10.35
N LYS A 203 6.10 12.56 -10.70
CA LYS A 203 4.65 12.46 -10.90
C LYS A 203 3.87 12.78 -9.63
N TYR A 204 4.31 12.22 -8.49
CA TYR A 204 3.70 12.48 -7.19
C TYR A 204 3.75 13.96 -6.81
N LEU A 205 4.93 14.57 -6.85
CA LEU A 205 5.10 15.99 -6.47
C LEU A 205 4.32 16.94 -7.37
N THR A 206 4.35 16.72 -8.69
CA THR A 206 3.64 17.59 -9.63
C THR A 206 2.12 17.47 -9.51
N ALA A 207 1.60 16.29 -9.16
CA ALA A 207 0.18 16.10 -8.88
C ALA A 207 -0.24 16.67 -7.52
N LEU A 208 0.61 16.53 -6.50
CA LEU A 208 0.37 17.06 -5.15
C LEU A 208 0.44 18.59 -5.11
N HIS A 209 1.33 19.17 -5.92
CA HIS A 209 1.62 20.60 -6.01
C HIS A 209 1.46 21.11 -7.45
N PRO A 210 0.22 21.19 -7.97
CA PRO A 210 -0.01 21.63 -9.35
C PRO A 210 0.44 23.08 -9.61
N GLU A 211 0.62 23.90 -8.56
CA GLU A 211 1.21 25.24 -8.64
C GLU A 211 2.65 25.27 -9.16
N ILE A 212 3.36 24.14 -9.12
CA ILE A 212 4.67 23.96 -9.73
C ILE A 212 4.60 24.26 -11.25
N GLY A 213 3.49 23.89 -11.90
CA GLY A 213 3.19 24.28 -13.27
C GLY A 213 3.80 23.40 -14.36
N VAL A 214 4.28 22.19 -14.03
CA VAL A 214 4.74 21.18 -15.00
C VAL A 214 4.25 19.79 -14.64
N LYS A 215 4.25 18.88 -15.63
CA LYS A 215 4.07 17.44 -15.46
C LYS A 215 5.07 16.66 -16.32
N LEU A 216 5.38 15.43 -15.92
CA LEU A 216 6.24 14.53 -16.69
C LEU A 216 5.42 13.71 -17.69
N VAL A 217 5.79 13.78 -18.97
CA VAL A 217 5.12 13.05 -20.07
C VAL A 217 6.13 12.22 -20.85
N GLY A 218 5.73 11.02 -21.29
CA GLY A 218 6.53 10.16 -22.18
C GLY A 218 7.65 9.37 -21.49
N ALA A 219 7.99 9.69 -20.24
CA ALA A 219 9.07 9.00 -19.53
C ALA A 219 8.77 7.50 -19.38
N LYS A 220 9.71 6.67 -19.84
CA LYS A 220 9.61 5.22 -19.88
C LYS A 220 11.00 4.60 -19.66
N ILE A 221 11.21 4.08 -18.46
CA ILE A 221 12.39 3.28 -18.11
C ILE A 221 11.91 1.86 -17.91
N ILE A 222 12.11 1.00 -18.92
CA ILE A 222 11.86 -0.44 -18.81
C ILE A 222 13.17 -1.12 -18.47
N ILE A 223 13.12 -2.08 -17.57
CA ILE A 223 14.25 -2.92 -17.21
C ILE A 223 13.81 -4.35 -17.53
N GLU A 224 14.36 -4.93 -18.58
CA GLU A 224 14.13 -6.33 -18.93
C GLU A 224 14.95 -7.21 -17.97
N ASN A 225 14.41 -8.38 -17.60
CA ASN A 225 14.97 -9.33 -16.62
C ASN A 225 14.93 -8.88 -15.13
N VAL A 226 14.22 -7.80 -14.81
CA VAL A 226 14.17 -7.14 -13.48
C VAL A 226 13.53 -7.94 -12.33
N TYR A 227 12.89 -9.08 -12.61
CA TYR A 227 12.09 -9.82 -11.61
C TYR A 227 12.90 -10.86 -10.84
N ASP A 228 14.23 -10.77 -10.91
CA ASP A 228 15.18 -11.47 -10.05
C ASP A 228 16.12 -10.46 -9.35
N ASN A 229 17.16 -10.94 -8.66
CA ASN A 229 18.15 -10.08 -7.99
C ASN A 229 19.48 -9.99 -8.76
N ASP A 230 19.59 -10.55 -9.97
CA ASP A 230 20.81 -10.58 -10.78
C ASP A 230 20.90 -9.40 -11.75
N VAL A 231 21.33 -8.26 -11.24
CA VAL A 231 21.47 -7.01 -12.02
C VAL A 231 22.40 -7.09 -13.24
N LYS A 232 23.18 -8.17 -13.37
CA LYS A 232 24.11 -8.34 -14.51
C LYS A 232 23.37 -8.68 -15.81
N ASN A 233 22.16 -9.23 -15.70
CA ASN A 233 21.34 -9.61 -16.85
C ASN A 233 20.35 -8.49 -17.27
N ASP A 234 20.28 -7.39 -16.50
CA ASP A 234 19.35 -6.30 -16.73
C ASP A 234 19.61 -5.57 -18.05
N VAL A 235 18.55 -5.31 -18.80
CA VAL A 235 18.59 -4.48 -20.02
C VAL A 235 17.68 -3.27 -19.85
N PHE A 236 18.28 -2.08 -19.77
CA PHE A 236 17.57 -0.82 -19.60
C PHE A 236 17.15 -0.26 -20.96
N ILE A 237 15.85 -0.10 -21.20
CA ILE A 237 15.29 0.63 -22.34
C ILE A 237 14.84 2.00 -21.86
N ILE A 238 15.48 3.06 -22.36
CA ILE A 238 15.43 4.38 -21.71
C ILE A 238 14.82 5.43 -22.61
N ASP A 239 13.71 6.00 -22.16
CA ASP A 239 13.16 7.27 -22.61
C ASP A 239 12.98 8.19 -21.38
N PRO A 240 13.75 9.28 -21.25
CA PRO A 240 13.64 10.18 -20.10
C PRO A 240 12.34 10.99 -20.10
N GLY A 241 11.60 11.04 -21.22
CA GLY A 241 10.40 11.86 -21.37
C GLY A 241 10.69 13.36 -21.26
N TRP A 242 9.66 14.14 -20.98
CA TRP A 242 9.70 15.61 -20.99
C TRP A 242 8.90 16.20 -19.83
N LEU A 243 9.46 17.22 -19.19
CA LEU A 243 8.69 18.14 -18.36
C LEU A 243 7.96 19.13 -19.29
N VAL A 244 6.63 19.11 -19.25
CA VAL A 244 5.79 20.00 -20.06
C VAL A 244 4.95 20.89 -19.16
N PRO A 245 4.60 22.12 -19.58
CA PRO A 245 3.68 22.97 -18.83
C PRO A 245 2.38 22.24 -18.47
N ALA A 246 1.91 22.45 -17.25
CA ALA A 246 0.69 21.84 -16.73
C ALA A 246 -0.05 22.79 -15.78
N THR A 247 -1.34 22.57 -15.63
CA THR A 247 -2.23 23.27 -14.70
C THR A 247 -2.92 22.26 -13.79
N ALA A 248 -3.58 22.71 -12.72
CA ALA A 248 -4.36 21.82 -11.85
C ALA A 248 -5.37 20.94 -12.63
N LYS A 249 -5.93 21.46 -13.73
CA LYS A 249 -6.85 20.74 -14.61
C LYS A 249 -6.22 19.53 -15.30
N ASP A 250 -4.91 19.55 -15.51
CA ASP A 250 -4.18 18.44 -16.13
C ASP A 250 -4.06 17.20 -15.23
N PHE A 251 -4.30 17.37 -13.93
CA PHE A 251 -4.25 16.32 -12.91
C PHE A 251 -5.63 15.85 -12.47
N GLU A 252 -6.70 16.45 -12.99
CA GLU A 252 -8.08 15.99 -12.74
C GLU A 252 -8.27 14.58 -13.33
N THR A 253 -8.75 13.66 -12.50
CA THR A 253 -9.06 12.28 -12.91
C THR A 253 -10.18 12.28 -13.95
N LYS A 254 -9.90 11.74 -15.14
CA LYS A 254 -10.90 11.53 -16.19
C LYS A 254 -11.34 10.08 -16.21
N THR A 255 -12.61 9.84 -16.54
CA THR A 255 -13.20 8.50 -16.51
C THR A 255 -13.62 8.01 -17.89
N ILE A 256 -13.43 6.70 -18.08
CA ILE A 256 -13.86 5.91 -19.22
C ILE A 256 -15.08 5.11 -18.77
N ASP A 257 -16.19 5.26 -19.48
CA ASP A 257 -17.41 4.49 -19.23
C ASP A 257 -17.22 3.03 -19.69
N LEU A 258 -16.84 2.16 -18.75
CA LEU A 258 -16.60 0.75 -19.00
C LEU A 258 -17.85 -0.02 -19.42
N SER A 259 -19.06 0.48 -19.13
CA SER A 259 -20.31 -0.16 -19.58
C SER A 259 -20.43 -0.18 -21.10
N LYS A 260 -19.75 0.73 -21.80
CA LYS A 260 -19.67 0.80 -23.26
C LYS A 260 -18.58 -0.07 -23.87
N ILE A 261 -17.69 -0.64 -23.05
CA ILE A 261 -16.60 -1.50 -23.50
C ILE A 261 -17.04 -2.96 -23.42
N LYS A 262 -16.81 -3.71 -24.50
CA LYS A 262 -17.14 -5.15 -24.52
C LYS A 262 -16.34 -5.90 -23.45
N ILE A 263 -17.01 -6.83 -22.75
CA ILE A 263 -16.36 -7.74 -21.81
C ILE A 263 -15.48 -8.74 -22.60
N LYS A 264 -14.24 -8.93 -22.13
CA LYS A 264 -13.27 -9.90 -22.64
C LYS A 264 -13.36 -11.23 -21.88
N LYS A 265 -13.45 -11.18 -20.54
CA LYS A 265 -13.51 -12.36 -19.67
C LYS A 265 -14.25 -12.02 -18.38
N THR A 266 -14.96 -12.99 -17.84
CA THR A 266 -15.54 -12.93 -16.48
C THR A 266 -15.09 -14.15 -15.69
N VAL A 267 -14.64 -13.93 -14.45
CA VAL A 267 -14.40 -14.96 -13.43
C VAL A 267 -15.46 -14.80 -12.36
N GLY A 268 -15.96 -15.90 -11.79
CA GLY A 268 -17.11 -15.90 -10.88
C GLY A 268 -18.43 -16.19 -11.58
N LYS A 269 -19.27 -16.99 -10.92
CA LYS A 269 -20.63 -17.35 -11.33
C LYS A 269 -21.71 -16.76 -10.42
N GLY A 270 -21.37 -16.51 -9.16
CA GLY A 270 -22.27 -15.97 -8.14
C GLY A 270 -22.31 -14.45 -8.12
N LYS A 271 -22.50 -13.87 -6.93
CA LYS A 271 -22.58 -12.42 -6.75
C LYS A 271 -21.25 -11.70 -6.95
N VAL A 272 -20.13 -12.38 -6.66
CA VAL A 272 -18.79 -11.83 -6.86
C VAL A 272 -18.28 -12.23 -8.24
N LYS A 273 -17.90 -11.23 -9.05
CA LYS A 273 -17.34 -11.43 -10.39
C LYS A 273 -16.17 -10.50 -10.63
N LEU A 274 -15.08 -11.04 -11.18
CA LEU A 274 -14.00 -10.23 -11.75
C LEU A 274 -14.22 -10.13 -13.26
N VAL A 275 -14.38 -8.91 -13.77
CA VAL A 275 -14.63 -8.62 -15.18
C VAL A 275 -13.39 -7.98 -15.78
N GLN A 276 -12.90 -8.55 -16.89
CA GLN A 276 -11.89 -7.94 -17.74
C GLN A 276 -12.57 -7.43 -19.01
N TYR A 277 -12.29 -6.18 -19.39
CA TYR A 277 -12.81 -5.52 -20.58
C TYR A 277 -11.85 -5.66 -21.77
N LYS A 278 -12.32 -5.37 -22.99
CA LYS A 278 -11.51 -5.46 -24.22
C LYS A 278 -10.36 -4.45 -24.28
N ASN A 279 -10.43 -3.35 -23.55
CA ASN A 279 -9.30 -2.43 -23.33
C ASN A 279 -8.33 -2.90 -22.23
N ASN A 280 -8.48 -4.14 -21.73
CA ASN A 280 -7.73 -4.74 -20.63
C ASN A 280 -7.94 -4.11 -19.24
N ASN A 281 -8.89 -3.19 -19.07
CA ASN A 281 -9.28 -2.75 -17.74
C ASN A 281 -10.00 -3.86 -16.98
N PHE A 282 -9.94 -3.80 -15.65
CA PHE A 282 -10.57 -4.75 -14.74
C PHE A 282 -11.55 -4.05 -13.81
N GLN A 283 -12.64 -4.75 -13.47
CA GLN A 283 -13.53 -4.36 -12.37
C GLN A 283 -13.93 -5.59 -11.57
N LEU A 284 -13.90 -5.46 -10.25
CA LEU A 284 -14.59 -6.38 -9.36
C LEU A 284 -16.04 -5.92 -9.22
N ILE A 285 -16.97 -6.87 -9.32
CA ILE A 285 -18.41 -6.64 -9.24
C ILE A 285 -18.95 -7.50 -8.09
N VAL A 286 -19.69 -6.88 -7.18
CA VAL A 286 -20.41 -7.55 -6.09
C VAL A 286 -21.88 -7.13 -6.16
N ASP A 287 -22.78 -8.10 -6.20
CA ASP A 287 -24.24 -7.86 -6.31
C ASP A 287 -24.61 -6.94 -7.49
N GLY A 288 -23.92 -7.12 -8.62
CA GLY A 288 -24.13 -6.35 -9.84
C GLY A 288 -23.60 -4.92 -9.84
N LYS A 289 -22.95 -4.48 -8.74
CA LYS A 289 -22.37 -3.14 -8.61
C LYS A 289 -20.84 -3.21 -8.66
N GLN A 290 -20.22 -2.16 -9.20
CA GLN A 290 -18.77 -2.00 -9.08
C GLN A 290 -18.36 -2.02 -7.62
N PHE A 291 -17.30 -2.76 -7.33
CA PHE A 291 -16.77 -2.94 -5.99
C PHE A 291 -15.27 -2.67 -6.01
N THR A 292 -14.84 -1.54 -5.45
CA THR A 292 -13.43 -1.28 -5.15
C THR A 292 -13.15 -1.81 -3.75
N VAL A 293 -12.09 -2.61 -3.59
CA VAL A 293 -11.67 -3.14 -2.30
C VAL A 293 -11.16 -1.98 -1.43
N LYS A 294 -11.97 -1.60 -0.44
CA LYS A 294 -11.64 -0.65 0.63
C LYS A 294 -11.36 -1.49 1.87
N GLY A 295 -10.19 -2.14 1.83
CA GLY A 295 -9.83 -3.24 2.70
C GLY A 295 -9.03 -2.82 3.92
N VAL A 296 -9.17 -3.58 5.01
CA VAL A 296 -8.32 -3.45 6.20
C VAL A 296 -7.94 -4.85 6.69
N SER A 297 -6.67 -5.05 7.05
CA SER A 297 -6.22 -6.25 7.78
C SER A 297 -6.72 -6.14 9.21
N TYR A 298 -7.44 -7.17 9.68
CA TYR A 298 -8.17 -7.09 10.95
C TYR A 298 -7.82 -8.25 11.88
N ASP A 299 -7.04 -7.93 12.90
CA ASP A 299 -6.69 -8.80 14.02
C ASP A 299 -6.55 -7.96 15.31
N ALA A 300 -7.69 -7.54 15.86
CA ALA A 300 -7.75 -6.64 17.03
C ALA A 300 -7.51 -7.40 18.35
N ASN A 301 -6.30 -7.89 18.52
CA ASN A 301 -5.90 -8.71 19.66
C ASN A 301 -5.58 -7.86 20.90
N LYS A 302 -5.85 -8.43 22.08
CA LYS A 302 -5.50 -7.85 23.37
C LYS A 302 -3.99 -7.59 23.52
N VAL A 303 -3.64 -6.53 24.24
CA VAL A 303 -2.27 -6.19 24.64
C VAL A 303 -1.79 -7.13 25.75
N GLY A 304 -0.50 -7.49 25.74
CA GLY A 304 0.10 -8.37 26.74
C GLY A 304 0.07 -9.85 26.38
N VAL A 305 -0.46 -10.22 25.22
CA VAL A 305 -0.46 -11.60 24.70
C VAL A 305 0.34 -11.71 23.40
N SER A 306 0.92 -12.88 23.14
CA SER A 306 1.80 -13.12 21.99
C SER A 306 1.71 -14.57 21.48
N PRO A 307 1.79 -14.81 20.16
CA PRO A 307 1.90 -16.16 19.63
C PRO A 307 3.23 -16.81 20.00
N VAL A 308 4.29 -16.02 20.24
CA VAL A 308 5.64 -16.51 20.56
C VAL A 308 5.68 -17.23 21.91
N ASN A 309 4.98 -16.70 22.91
CA ASN A 309 4.88 -17.33 24.24
C ASN A 309 3.62 -18.22 24.38
N GLY A 310 2.85 -18.40 23.31
CA GLY A 310 1.67 -19.28 23.27
C GLY A 310 0.40 -18.71 23.94
N THR A 311 0.39 -17.44 24.33
CA THR A 311 -0.77 -16.80 24.96
C THR A 311 -1.78 -16.21 23.98
N LEU A 312 -1.44 -16.14 22.69
CA LEU A 312 -2.30 -15.61 21.63
C LEU A 312 -2.36 -16.56 20.42
N LYS A 313 -3.57 -16.82 19.92
CA LYS A 313 -3.83 -17.29 18.56
C LYS A 313 -4.23 -16.09 17.71
N ASN A 314 -3.23 -15.43 17.13
CA ASN A 314 -3.31 -14.08 16.55
C ASN A 314 -4.34 -13.91 15.42
N ASN A 315 -4.71 -14.97 14.71
CA ASN A 315 -5.76 -14.96 13.67
C ASN A 315 -7.09 -15.57 14.13
N ARG A 316 -7.37 -15.56 15.44
CA ARG A 316 -8.57 -16.16 16.02
C ARG A 316 -9.14 -15.36 17.17
N ASP A 317 -8.29 -15.07 18.15
CA ASP A 317 -8.78 -14.76 19.49
C ASP A 317 -9.58 -13.46 19.51
N TRP A 318 -9.23 -12.48 18.67
CA TRP A 318 -10.03 -11.27 18.45
C TRP A 318 -11.51 -11.54 18.10
N SER A 319 -11.83 -12.68 17.47
CA SER A 319 -13.19 -13.04 17.04
C SER A 319 -13.98 -13.80 18.10
N TRP A 320 -13.31 -14.27 19.15
CA TRP A 320 -13.92 -15.06 20.24
C TRP A 320 -13.83 -14.39 21.61
N GLU A 321 -12.99 -13.37 21.78
CA GLU A 321 -12.77 -12.72 23.07
C GLU A 321 -14.05 -12.03 23.57
N ASP A 322 -14.43 -12.35 24.80
CA ASP A 322 -15.55 -11.79 25.58
C ASP A 322 -15.08 -11.64 27.03
N ALA A 323 -14.08 -10.78 27.23
CA ALA A 323 -13.40 -10.56 28.51
C ALA A 323 -14.33 -9.92 29.55
N ASN A 324 -15.38 -9.22 29.12
CA ASN A 324 -16.40 -8.64 30.00
C ASN A 324 -17.58 -9.59 30.28
N SER A 325 -17.63 -10.75 29.62
CA SER A 325 -18.65 -11.81 29.77
C SER A 325 -20.08 -11.33 29.49
N ASN A 326 -20.25 -10.44 28.51
CA ASN A 326 -21.56 -9.90 28.14
C ASN A 326 -22.21 -10.64 26.95
N GLY A 327 -21.53 -11.66 26.40
CA GLY A 327 -22.01 -12.48 25.28
C GLY A 327 -21.74 -11.89 23.90
N LYS A 328 -20.95 -10.81 23.81
CA LYS A 328 -20.50 -10.20 22.55
C LYS A 328 -19.00 -10.34 22.40
N THR A 329 -18.55 -10.35 21.14
CA THR A 329 -17.12 -10.25 20.87
C THR A 329 -16.61 -8.83 21.15
N ASP A 330 -15.64 -8.70 22.03
CA ASP A 330 -15.19 -7.43 22.61
C ASP A 330 -14.79 -6.40 21.54
N ALA A 331 -13.74 -6.67 20.75
CA ALA A 331 -13.21 -5.68 19.81
C ALA A 331 -14.23 -5.29 18.70
N PRO A 332 -14.88 -6.25 17.99
CA PRO A 332 -15.85 -5.91 16.95
C PRO A 332 -17.06 -5.11 17.44
N PHE A 333 -17.55 -5.34 18.66
CA PHE A 333 -18.87 -4.87 19.10
C PHE A 333 -18.88 -3.98 20.36
N ASP A 334 -17.83 -4.00 21.19
CA ASP A 334 -17.77 -3.27 22.47
C ASP A 334 -16.56 -2.32 22.60
N ALA A 335 -15.72 -2.20 21.57
CA ALA A 335 -14.68 -1.17 21.57
C ALA A 335 -15.28 0.24 21.70
N TRP A 336 -14.63 1.13 22.45
CA TRP A 336 -15.00 2.54 22.63
C TRP A 336 -13.86 3.45 22.19
N VAL A 337 -14.19 4.69 21.84
CA VAL A 337 -13.22 5.68 21.37
C VAL A 337 -12.78 6.55 22.55
N ASP A 338 -11.48 6.55 22.85
CA ASP A 338 -10.89 7.58 23.71
C ASP A 338 -10.75 8.87 22.90
N THR A 339 -11.79 9.69 23.00
CA THR A 339 -11.97 10.87 22.17
C THR A 339 -11.04 12.02 22.54
N ASN A 340 -10.46 11.98 23.74
CA ASN A 340 -9.59 13.02 24.26
C ASN A 340 -8.15 12.53 24.55
N ARG A 341 -7.89 11.24 24.33
CA ARG A 341 -6.59 10.56 24.46
C ARG A 341 -6.00 10.65 25.87
N ASN A 342 -6.83 10.45 26.90
CA ASN A 342 -6.41 10.45 28.31
C ASN A 342 -6.29 9.05 28.94
N ASP A 343 -6.49 7.99 28.14
CA ASP A 343 -6.51 6.58 28.51
C ASP A 343 -7.57 6.22 29.59
N LYS A 344 -8.67 6.98 29.65
CA LYS A 344 -9.79 6.75 30.58
C LYS A 344 -11.10 6.82 29.84
N GLN A 345 -11.94 5.81 30.03
CA GLN A 345 -13.29 5.83 29.51
C GLN A 345 -14.14 6.83 30.28
N GLU A 346 -14.50 7.93 29.63
CA GLU A 346 -15.42 8.91 30.19
C GLU A 346 -16.87 8.40 30.12
N SER A 347 -17.73 8.88 31.02
CA SER A 347 -19.14 8.45 31.06
C SER A 347 -19.92 8.69 29.76
N TYR A 348 -19.43 9.60 28.91
CA TYR A 348 -20.00 9.90 27.59
C TYR A 348 -19.41 9.07 26.46
N GLU A 349 -18.28 8.37 26.66
CA GLU A 349 -17.61 7.55 25.65
C GLU A 349 -18.23 6.15 25.65
N LYS A 350 -19.20 5.97 24.76
CA LYS A 350 -19.98 4.73 24.70
C LYS A 350 -19.28 3.69 23.83
N PRO A 351 -19.40 2.40 24.18
CA PRO A 351 -19.04 1.31 23.28
C PRO A 351 -19.78 1.44 21.94
N VAL A 352 -19.03 1.38 20.84
CA VAL A 352 -19.54 1.41 19.45
C VAL A 352 -19.09 0.19 18.66
N GLY A 353 -17.95 -0.41 19.01
CA GLY A 353 -17.34 -1.54 18.32
C GLY A 353 -16.53 -1.13 17.09
N ASP A 354 -15.45 -1.87 16.84
CA ASP A 354 -14.60 -1.67 15.68
C ASP A 354 -15.36 -1.79 14.37
N PHE A 355 -16.37 -2.66 14.29
CA PHE A 355 -17.15 -2.84 13.07
C PHE A 355 -17.98 -1.60 12.72
N ALA A 356 -18.51 -0.89 13.71
CA ALA A 356 -19.19 0.39 13.47
C ALA A 356 -18.19 1.46 13.02
N LEU A 357 -17.01 1.51 13.63
CA LEU A 357 -15.94 2.46 13.27
C LEU A 357 -15.41 2.21 11.84
N LEU A 358 -15.17 0.95 11.47
CA LEU A 358 -14.75 0.54 10.12
C LEU A 358 -15.82 0.90 9.08
N LYS A 359 -17.09 0.66 9.40
CA LYS A 359 -18.21 1.04 8.52
C LYS A 359 -18.27 2.54 8.31
N ALA A 360 -18.19 3.34 9.38
CA ALA A 360 -18.18 4.79 9.29
C ALA A 360 -16.99 5.32 8.48
N MET A 361 -15.81 4.69 8.61
CA MET A 361 -14.63 5.00 7.79
C MET A 361 -14.83 4.70 6.29
N GLY A 362 -15.85 3.91 5.93
CA GLY A 362 -16.13 3.52 4.55
C GLY A 362 -15.46 2.19 4.13
N ALA A 363 -14.93 1.42 5.08
CA ALA A 363 -14.40 0.09 4.80
C ALA A 363 -15.53 -0.82 4.31
N ASN A 364 -15.21 -1.70 3.36
CA ASN A 364 -16.16 -2.68 2.82
C ASN A 364 -15.59 -4.11 2.81
N THR A 365 -14.31 -4.26 3.11
CA THR A 365 -13.62 -5.55 3.05
C THR A 365 -12.71 -5.72 4.26
N LEU A 366 -12.74 -6.90 4.87
CA LEU A 366 -11.78 -7.30 5.89
C LEU A 366 -10.94 -8.47 5.36
N ARG A 367 -9.62 -8.40 5.54
CA ARG A 367 -8.71 -9.51 5.26
C ARG A 367 -8.43 -10.25 6.56
N VAL A 368 -8.67 -11.57 6.54
CA VAL A 368 -8.52 -12.48 7.68
C VAL A 368 -7.88 -13.80 7.25
N PHE A 369 -7.34 -14.57 8.20
CA PHE A 369 -6.71 -15.86 7.95
C PHE A 369 -7.52 -17.02 8.57
N HIS A 370 -7.57 -18.16 7.87
CA HIS A 370 -8.47 -19.27 8.25
C HIS A 370 -7.88 -20.32 9.22
N HIS A 371 -6.56 -20.28 9.44
CA HIS A 371 -5.80 -21.38 10.06
C HIS A 371 -6.25 -21.75 11.47
N TYR A 372 -6.91 -20.83 12.15
CA TYR A 372 -7.63 -21.09 13.38
C TYR A 372 -9.13 -20.88 13.14
N GLU A 373 -9.96 -21.60 13.88
CA GLU A 373 -11.41 -21.48 13.78
C GLU A 373 -11.87 -20.07 14.21
N LEU A 374 -12.28 -19.26 13.24
CA LEU A 374 -12.90 -17.94 13.45
C LEU A 374 -14.36 -18.09 13.89
N ASN A 375 -14.83 -17.13 14.68
CA ASN A 375 -16.24 -17.03 15.05
C ASN A 375 -17.08 -16.61 13.83
N LYS A 376 -17.78 -17.58 13.23
CA LYS A 376 -18.58 -17.35 12.02
C LYS A 376 -19.78 -16.43 12.26
N GLU A 377 -20.35 -16.46 13.47
CA GLU A 377 -21.44 -15.59 13.87
C GLU A 377 -20.99 -14.13 13.86
N ALA A 378 -19.79 -13.83 14.40
CA ALA A 378 -19.21 -12.49 14.34
C ALA A 378 -18.98 -12.02 12.89
N LEU A 379 -18.45 -12.89 12.01
CA LEU A 379 -18.28 -12.56 10.58
C LEU A 379 -19.62 -12.33 9.88
N LYS A 380 -20.63 -13.15 10.21
CA LYS A 380 -21.98 -13.04 9.66
C LYS A 380 -22.65 -11.74 10.11
N GLU A 381 -22.53 -11.35 11.37
CA GLU A 381 -23.03 -10.05 11.85
C GLU A 381 -22.28 -8.88 11.19
N GLY A 382 -20.95 -9.00 11.02
CA GLY A 382 -20.14 -8.08 10.23
C GLY A 382 -20.70 -7.86 8.82
N TYR A 383 -21.12 -8.93 8.15
CA TYR A 383 -21.76 -8.87 6.85
C TYR A 383 -23.19 -8.32 6.89
N GLU A 384 -24.05 -8.84 7.76
CA GLU A 384 -25.48 -8.51 7.79
C GLU A 384 -25.73 -7.07 8.26
N LYS A 385 -24.98 -6.60 9.26
CA LYS A 385 -25.16 -5.27 9.86
C LYS A 385 -24.31 -4.19 9.19
N TYR A 386 -23.07 -4.51 8.80
CA TYR A 386 -22.13 -3.51 8.30
C TYR A 386 -21.80 -3.67 6.80
N GLY A 387 -22.14 -4.81 6.19
CA GLY A 387 -21.93 -5.08 4.77
C GLY A 387 -20.51 -5.49 4.42
N PHE A 388 -19.72 -5.98 5.39
CA PHE A 388 -18.35 -6.41 5.14
C PHE A 388 -18.29 -7.68 4.30
N MET A 389 -17.44 -7.64 3.28
CA MET A 389 -17.00 -8.82 2.55
C MET A 389 -15.64 -9.27 3.09
N TYR A 390 -15.33 -10.56 3.04
CA TYR A 390 -14.10 -11.12 3.61
C TYR A 390 -13.19 -11.68 2.53
N MET A 391 -11.93 -11.25 2.56
CA MET A 391 -10.82 -11.92 1.87
C MET A 391 -10.30 -13.02 2.81
N MET A 392 -10.62 -14.28 2.49
CA MET A 392 -10.21 -15.42 3.30
C MET A 392 -8.85 -15.93 2.82
N THR A 393 -7.86 -15.88 3.71
CA THR A 393 -6.44 -16.08 3.36
C THR A 393 -5.89 -17.36 3.97
N ASP A 394 -5.11 -18.10 3.16
CA ASP A 394 -4.28 -19.23 3.56
C ASP A 394 -2.79 -18.85 3.38
N PHE A 395 -1.93 -19.14 4.35
CA PHE A 395 -0.49 -18.84 4.32
C PHE A 395 0.28 -19.60 3.24
N LEU A 396 -0.30 -20.63 2.63
CA LEU A 396 0.30 -21.45 1.59
C LEU A 396 1.68 -22.00 2.01
N GLY A 397 1.84 -22.38 3.27
CA GLY A 397 3.12 -22.86 3.82
C GLY A 397 4.15 -21.78 4.18
N ALA A 398 3.81 -20.49 4.09
CA ALA A 398 4.64 -19.44 4.70
C ALA A 398 4.80 -19.77 6.19
N TYR A 399 5.98 -19.46 6.75
CA TYR A 399 6.24 -19.68 8.18
C TYR A 399 6.14 -21.16 8.62
N ALA A 400 6.25 -22.08 7.65
CA ALA A 400 5.99 -23.53 7.78
C ALA A 400 4.53 -23.93 8.11
N VAL A 401 3.58 -23.00 8.13
CA VAL A 401 2.19 -23.24 8.53
C VAL A 401 1.52 -24.31 7.65
N ASP A 402 0.91 -25.31 8.29
CA ASP A 402 0.17 -26.42 7.69
C ASP A 402 0.93 -27.27 6.64
N SER A 403 2.23 -27.07 6.48
CA SER A 403 3.09 -27.92 5.65
C SER A 403 3.48 -29.23 6.35
N GLY A 404 3.52 -29.21 7.68
CA GLY A 404 4.10 -30.27 8.51
C GLY A 404 5.62 -30.16 8.69
N ALA A 405 6.27 -29.19 8.04
CA ALA A 405 7.68 -28.89 8.25
C ALA A 405 7.88 -28.16 9.58
N THR A 406 9.08 -28.29 10.15
CA THR A 406 9.52 -27.40 11.24
C THR A 406 9.94 -26.03 10.69
N TRP A 407 10.03 -25.01 11.54
CA TRP A 407 10.55 -23.69 11.12
C TRP A 407 11.96 -23.78 10.52
N ALA A 408 12.83 -24.61 11.12
CA ALA A 408 14.21 -24.79 10.67
C ALA A 408 14.33 -25.52 9.32
N GLU A 409 13.44 -26.49 9.07
CA GLU A 409 13.33 -27.17 7.78
C GLU A 409 12.75 -26.25 6.71
N GLY A 410 11.68 -25.54 7.07
CA GLY A 410 10.89 -24.71 6.19
C GLY A 410 10.05 -25.52 5.20
N THR A 411 9.00 -24.89 4.67
CA THR A 411 8.18 -25.51 3.63
C THR A 411 8.97 -25.70 2.32
N ASP A 412 9.10 -26.94 1.89
CA ASP A 412 9.56 -27.30 0.55
C ASP A 412 8.39 -27.49 -0.44
N TYR A 413 8.23 -26.57 -1.40
CA TYR A 413 7.19 -26.63 -2.44
C TYR A 413 7.37 -27.76 -3.46
N SER A 414 8.49 -28.46 -3.48
CA SER A 414 8.71 -29.67 -4.28
C SER A 414 8.40 -30.97 -3.52
N ASN A 415 8.32 -30.91 -2.19
CA ASN A 415 8.05 -32.07 -1.35
C ASN A 415 6.56 -32.50 -1.45
N PRO A 416 6.27 -33.74 -1.89
CA PRO A 416 4.89 -34.20 -2.07
C PRO A 416 4.09 -34.30 -0.75
N VAL A 417 4.75 -34.52 0.39
CA VAL A 417 4.09 -34.55 1.71
C VAL A 417 3.65 -33.14 2.09
N HIS A 418 4.54 -32.16 1.98
CA HIS A 418 4.21 -30.76 2.27
C HIS A 418 3.09 -30.26 1.35
N GLN A 419 3.18 -30.53 0.04
CA GLN A 419 2.11 -30.19 -0.90
C GLN A 419 0.78 -30.81 -0.52
N LYS A 420 0.76 -32.08 -0.10
CA LYS A 420 -0.46 -32.76 0.32
C LYS A 420 -1.08 -32.10 1.55
N ASN A 421 -0.27 -31.76 2.55
CA ASN A 421 -0.75 -31.14 3.79
C ASN A 421 -1.29 -29.73 3.54
N MET A 422 -0.55 -28.90 2.79
CA MET A 422 -1.02 -27.57 2.41
C MET A 422 -2.30 -27.60 1.58
N LEU A 423 -2.43 -28.54 0.61
CA LEU A 423 -3.68 -28.70 -0.14
C LEU A 423 -4.85 -29.17 0.74
N ALA A 424 -4.59 -29.89 1.83
CA ALA A 424 -5.62 -30.24 2.81
C ALA A 424 -6.07 -29.01 3.62
N SER A 425 -5.14 -28.12 4.00
CA SER A 425 -5.47 -26.85 4.65
C SER A 425 -6.32 -25.95 3.74
N ILE A 426 -5.91 -25.77 2.48
CA ILE A 426 -6.67 -25.01 1.48
C ILE A 426 -8.06 -25.62 1.25
N ARG A 427 -8.16 -26.95 1.19
CA ARG A 427 -9.44 -27.64 1.08
C ARG A 427 -10.35 -27.29 2.26
N LYS A 428 -9.81 -27.35 3.49
CA LYS A 428 -10.54 -27.02 4.72
C LYS A 428 -11.04 -25.57 4.66
N MET A 429 -10.19 -24.61 4.33
CA MET A 429 -10.59 -23.20 4.13
C MET A 429 -11.80 -23.08 3.21
N VAL A 430 -11.76 -23.72 2.03
CA VAL A 430 -12.86 -23.59 1.06
C VAL A 430 -14.10 -24.32 1.53
N GLU A 431 -13.97 -25.54 2.07
CA GLU A 431 -15.11 -26.33 2.53
C GLU A 431 -15.82 -25.66 3.72
N ASP A 432 -15.08 -25.00 4.61
CA ASP A 432 -15.65 -24.28 5.74
C ASP A 432 -16.41 -23.02 5.30
N TYR A 433 -15.92 -22.27 4.30
CA TYR A 433 -16.42 -20.91 4.03
C TYR A 433 -17.11 -20.71 2.66
N LYS A 434 -17.06 -21.66 1.71
CA LYS A 434 -17.58 -21.44 0.33
C LYS A 434 -19.06 -21.07 0.26
N ASP A 435 -19.84 -21.57 1.20
CA ASP A 435 -21.30 -21.39 1.26
C ASP A 435 -21.68 -20.09 2.00
N GLU A 436 -20.71 -19.44 2.64
CA GLU A 436 -20.92 -18.18 3.35
C GLU A 436 -21.12 -17.03 2.35
N PRO A 437 -22.14 -16.17 2.54
CA PRO A 437 -22.45 -15.10 1.61
C PRO A 437 -21.39 -14.00 1.64
N TYR A 438 -20.62 -13.87 2.73
CA TYR A 438 -19.71 -12.77 2.95
C TYR A 438 -18.33 -12.96 2.31
N ILE A 439 -18.02 -14.13 1.73
CA ILE A 439 -16.72 -14.34 1.08
C ILE A 439 -16.62 -13.56 -0.24
N LEU A 440 -15.62 -12.68 -0.31
CA LEU A 440 -15.24 -11.92 -1.50
C LEU A 440 -14.42 -12.79 -2.46
N MET A 441 -13.29 -13.28 -1.96
CA MET A 441 -12.29 -14.01 -2.74
C MET A 441 -11.41 -14.84 -1.83
N TRP A 442 -10.67 -15.76 -2.44
CA TRP A 442 -9.68 -16.60 -1.77
C TRP A 442 -8.28 -16.04 -2.03
N VAL A 443 -7.47 -15.89 -0.98
CA VAL A 443 -6.11 -15.36 -1.07
C VAL A 443 -5.12 -16.46 -0.69
N LEU A 444 -4.14 -16.69 -1.56
CA LEU A 444 -3.11 -17.70 -1.40
C LEU A 444 -1.76 -17.05 -1.07
N GLY A 445 -1.22 -17.37 0.10
CA GLY A 445 0.09 -16.94 0.55
C GLY A 445 0.08 -15.69 1.43
N ASN A 446 1.28 -15.38 1.94
CA ASN A 446 1.68 -14.12 2.54
C ASN A 446 3.19 -13.95 2.35
N GLU A 447 3.59 -13.26 1.28
CA GLU A 447 5.00 -12.98 0.95
C GLU A 447 5.91 -14.22 0.90
N ASN A 448 5.34 -15.38 0.52
CA ASN A 448 6.09 -16.64 0.48
C ASN A 448 7.38 -16.51 -0.33
N ASN A 449 7.35 -15.73 -1.42
CA ASN A 449 8.48 -15.47 -2.32
C ASN A 449 9.72 -14.88 -1.64
N TYR A 450 9.62 -14.29 -0.45
CA TYR A 450 10.79 -13.88 0.33
C TYR A 450 11.50 -15.03 1.06
N GLY A 451 10.86 -16.20 1.17
CA GLY A 451 11.49 -17.43 1.65
C GLY A 451 11.59 -17.56 3.18
N VAL A 452 10.77 -16.83 3.94
CA VAL A 452 10.73 -16.96 5.41
C VAL A 452 10.15 -18.32 5.79
N ALA A 453 11.01 -19.18 6.36
CA ALA A 453 10.73 -20.60 6.68
C ALA A 453 10.05 -21.37 5.54
N ASN A 454 10.47 -21.11 4.29
CA ASN A 454 10.05 -21.84 3.09
C ASN A 454 11.11 -21.70 1.99
N ASN A 455 11.00 -22.46 0.90
CA ASN A 455 11.97 -22.45 -0.20
C ASN A 455 11.52 -21.73 -1.48
N ALA A 456 10.47 -20.90 -1.45
CA ALA A 456 10.00 -20.20 -2.65
C ALA A 456 11.05 -19.27 -3.27
N ASN A 457 11.92 -18.65 -2.46
CA ASN A 457 13.02 -17.83 -2.98
C ASN A 457 14.14 -18.65 -3.65
N LYS A 458 14.29 -19.94 -3.30
CA LYS A 458 15.28 -20.86 -3.87
C LYS A 458 14.73 -21.62 -5.07
N ASN A 459 13.42 -21.93 -5.05
CA ASN A 459 12.73 -22.64 -6.11
C ASN A 459 11.36 -21.99 -6.44
N PRO A 460 11.37 -20.77 -7.00
CA PRO A 460 10.14 -20.02 -7.28
C PRO A 460 9.24 -20.74 -8.29
N GLU A 461 9.81 -21.51 -9.23
CA GLU A 461 9.03 -22.29 -10.18
C GLU A 461 8.18 -23.37 -9.50
N ALA A 462 8.74 -24.11 -8.53
CA ALA A 462 7.99 -25.09 -7.75
C ALA A 462 6.88 -24.43 -6.94
N PHE A 463 7.18 -23.29 -6.31
CA PHE A 463 6.20 -22.50 -5.56
C PHE A 463 5.01 -22.07 -6.43
N TYR A 464 5.25 -21.40 -7.56
CA TYR A 464 4.16 -20.92 -8.41
C TYR A 464 3.39 -22.06 -9.09
N LYS A 465 4.06 -23.16 -9.47
CA LYS A 465 3.35 -24.37 -9.92
C LYS A 465 2.44 -24.93 -8.83
N PHE A 466 2.87 -24.90 -7.57
CA PHE A 466 2.05 -25.31 -6.43
C PHE A 466 0.88 -24.34 -6.19
N ALA A 467 1.12 -23.04 -6.19
CA ALA A 467 0.07 -22.02 -6.08
C ALA A 467 -1.01 -22.19 -7.17
N ASN A 468 -0.60 -22.53 -8.39
CA ASN A 468 -1.54 -22.85 -9.47
C ASN A 468 -2.36 -24.12 -9.21
N LYS A 469 -1.76 -25.17 -8.61
CA LYS A 469 -2.50 -26.38 -8.18
C LYS A 469 -3.54 -26.03 -7.11
N ALA A 470 -3.18 -25.19 -6.13
CA ALA A 470 -4.07 -24.69 -5.10
C ALA A 470 -5.26 -23.90 -5.70
N ALA A 471 -4.98 -22.98 -6.63
CA ALA A 471 -6.02 -22.22 -7.33
C ALA A 471 -7.01 -23.12 -8.10
N LYS A 472 -6.51 -24.16 -8.79
CA LYS A 472 -7.36 -25.18 -9.44
C LYS A 472 -8.22 -25.94 -8.44
N LEU A 473 -7.67 -26.29 -7.27
CA LEU A 473 -8.42 -26.96 -6.22
C LEU A 473 -9.55 -26.07 -5.69
N ILE A 474 -9.25 -24.81 -5.34
CA ILE A 474 -10.26 -23.83 -4.90
C ILE A 474 -11.35 -23.70 -5.96
N LYS A 475 -10.97 -23.49 -7.22
CA LYS A 475 -11.92 -23.38 -8.34
C LYS A 475 -12.71 -24.66 -8.58
N LYS A 476 -12.22 -25.83 -8.17
CA LYS A 476 -13.02 -27.07 -8.19
C LYS A 476 -14.06 -27.08 -7.07
N LEU A 477 -13.65 -26.73 -5.86
CA LEU A 477 -14.46 -26.83 -4.63
C LEU A 477 -15.51 -25.73 -4.48
N ASP A 478 -15.18 -24.48 -4.84
CA ASP A 478 -16.10 -23.35 -4.76
C ASP A 478 -17.10 -23.40 -5.93
N PRO A 479 -18.40 -23.62 -5.68
CA PRO A 479 -19.41 -23.66 -6.74
C PRO A 479 -19.60 -22.30 -7.41
N GLN A 480 -19.38 -21.20 -6.68
CA GLN A 480 -19.50 -19.84 -7.20
C GLN A 480 -18.29 -19.44 -8.04
N LYS A 481 -17.20 -20.23 -8.04
CA LYS A 481 -15.97 -19.96 -8.79
C LYS A 481 -15.43 -18.55 -8.51
N ARG A 482 -15.48 -18.10 -7.24
CA ARG A 482 -15.02 -16.77 -6.85
C ARG A 482 -13.55 -16.57 -7.26
N PRO A 483 -13.10 -15.32 -7.49
CA PRO A 483 -11.72 -15.05 -7.84
C PRO A 483 -10.73 -15.61 -6.83
N VAL A 484 -9.57 -16.06 -7.33
CA VAL A 484 -8.43 -16.47 -6.50
C VAL A 484 -7.28 -15.48 -6.72
N ALA A 485 -6.76 -14.94 -5.62
CA ALA A 485 -5.59 -14.07 -5.60
C ALA A 485 -4.37 -14.81 -5.02
N ILE A 486 -3.18 -14.40 -5.42
CA ILE A 486 -1.95 -14.65 -4.66
C ILE A 486 -1.64 -13.44 -3.79
N ASN A 487 -0.93 -13.60 -2.68
CA ASN A 487 -0.26 -12.50 -1.98
C ASN A 487 1.26 -12.68 -2.10
N ASN A 488 1.88 -11.83 -2.90
CA ASN A 488 3.33 -11.79 -3.13
C ASN A 488 3.97 -10.61 -2.38
N GLY A 489 5.21 -10.76 -1.93
CA GLY A 489 6.04 -9.64 -1.52
C GLY A 489 6.52 -8.88 -2.74
N ASP A 490 5.94 -7.71 -3.01
CA ASP A 490 6.23 -6.86 -4.17
C ASP A 490 6.18 -7.65 -5.52
N THR A 491 6.95 -7.28 -6.55
CA THR A 491 6.94 -7.90 -7.88
C THR A 491 8.04 -8.93 -8.11
N LEU A 492 8.76 -9.35 -7.07
CA LEU A 492 9.83 -10.36 -7.21
C LEU A 492 9.24 -11.67 -7.77
N TYR A 493 9.88 -12.19 -8.83
CA TYR A 493 9.48 -13.37 -9.62
C TYR A 493 8.14 -13.26 -10.36
N LEU A 494 7.69 -12.06 -10.71
CA LEU A 494 6.43 -11.82 -11.45
C LEU A 494 6.38 -12.57 -12.80
N ASP A 495 7.50 -12.69 -13.51
CA ASP A 495 7.62 -13.42 -14.77
C ASP A 495 7.42 -14.94 -14.57
N ILE A 496 8.02 -15.50 -13.51
CA ILE A 496 7.86 -16.92 -13.14
C ILE A 496 6.41 -17.18 -12.73
N PHE A 497 5.79 -16.27 -11.98
CA PHE A 497 4.35 -16.31 -11.68
C PHE A 497 3.52 -16.33 -12.96
N ALA A 498 3.74 -15.37 -13.86
CA ALA A 498 2.96 -15.21 -15.09
C ALA A 498 2.98 -16.49 -15.95
N LYS A 499 4.14 -17.15 -16.00
CA LYS A 499 4.34 -18.42 -16.72
C LYS A 499 3.67 -19.62 -16.03
N ASN A 500 3.72 -19.71 -14.71
CA ASN A 500 3.39 -20.94 -13.99
C ASN A 500 2.01 -20.94 -13.30
N SER A 501 1.36 -19.78 -13.17
CA SER A 501 0.11 -19.59 -12.41
C SER A 501 -1.09 -19.09 -13.24
N PRO A 502 -1.43 -19.69 -14.40
CA PRO A 502 -2.50 -19.20 -15.26
C PRO A 502 -3.89 -19.21 -14.61
N ASP A 503 -4.13 -20.10 -13.62
CA ASP A 503 -5.41 -20.24 -12.92
C ASP A 503 -5.56 -19.31 -11.72
N ILE A 504 -4.55 -18.52 -11.37
CA ILE A 504 -4.70 -17.40 -10.42
C ILE A 504 -5.25 -16.20 -11.18
N ASP A 505 -6.28 -15.55 -10.64
CA ASP A 505 -7.03 -14.48 -11.34
C ASP A 505 -6.48 -13.08 -11.06
N ILE A 506 -5.91 -12.89 -9.86
CA ILE A 506 -5.44 -11.60 -9.35
C ILE A 506 -4.01 -11.78 -8.84
N PHE A 507 -3.10 -10.91 -9.27
CA PHE A 507 -1.78 -10.77 -8.65
C PHE A 507 -1.93 -9.80 -7.47
N GLY A 508 -2.03 -10.34 -6.26
CA GLY A 508 -2.02 -9.55 -5.05
C GLY A 508 -0.60 -9.38 -4.53
N PHE A 509 -0.32 -8.22 -3.93
CA PHE A 509 1.01 -7.92 -3.41
C PHE A 509 1.00 -7.04 -2.17
N ASN A 510 1.91 -7.33 -1.25
CA ASN A 510 2.30 -6.46 -0.14
C ASN A 510 3.41 -5.52 -0.64
N SER A 511 3.28 -4.20 -0.41
CA SER A 511 4.31 -3.25 -0.84
C SER A 511 4.34 -1.97 -0.01
N TYR A 512 5.57 -1.56 0.34
CA TYR A 512 5.89 -0.44 1.23
C TYR A 512 6.92 0.49 0.57
N ARG A 513 6.66 0.90 -0.67
CA ARG A 513 7.61 1.65 -1.52
C ARG A 513 7.74 3.15 -1.20
N GLY A 514 6.96 3.66 -0.25
CA GLY A 514 7.01 5.05 0.20
C GLY A 514 5.75 5.86 -0.12
N GLU A 515 5.72 7.12 0.32
CA GLU A 515 4.52 7.96 0.26
C GLU A 515 3.96 8.19 -1.16
N GLN A 516 4.76 8.04 -2.20
CA GLN A 516 4.31 8.23 -3.58
C GLN A 516 3.42 7.09 -4.12
N GLY A 517 3.22 6.01 -3.35
CA GLY A 517 2.47 4.84 -3.79
C GLY A 517 3.36 3.71 -4.29
N PHE A 518 2.87 2.97 -5.28
CA PHE A 518 3.40 1.68 -5.72
C PHE A 518 4.28 1.79 -6.98
N GLY A 519 4.34 2.97 -7.60
CA GLY A 519 5.23 3.26 -8.73
C GLY A 519 4.89 2.41 -9.95
N ASN A 520 5.85 1.65 -10.47
CA ASN A 520 5.69 0.87 -11.70
C ASN A 520 5.00 -0.49 -11.52
N ILE A 521 4.58 -0.90 -10.31
CA ILE A 521 3.95 -2.22 -10.10
C ILE A 521 2.73 -2.42 -11.01
N TRP A 522 1.88 -1.39 -11.15
CA TRP A 522 0.68 -1.46 -12.00
C TRP A 522 1.03 -1.80 -13.46
N GLN A 523 2.05 -1.11 -13.98
CA GLN A 523 2.61 -1.33 -15.31
C GLN A 523 3.17 -2.74 -15.47
N ASP A 524 3.98 -3.17 -14.50
CA ASP A 524 4.68 -4.45 -14.52
C ASP A 524 3.68 -5.61 -14.53
N ILE A 525 2.68 -5.59 -13.64
CA ILE A 525 1.62 -6.61 -13.59
C ILE A 525 0.85 -6.65 -14.91
N ALA A 526 0.48 -5.49 -15.46
CA ALA A 526 -0.28 -5.39 -16.71
C ALA A 526 0.51 -5.96 -17.90
N ASN A 527 1.80 -5.61 -18.01
CA ASN A 527 2.64 -5.99 -19.15
C ASN A 527 3.10 -7.45 -19.09
N VAL A 528 3.46 -7.95 -17.89
CA VAL A 528 4.09 -9.27 -17.74
C VAL A 528 3.05 -10.37 -17.55
N SER A 529 2.04 -10.13 -16.70
CA SER A 529 1.06 -11.15 -16.34
C SER A 529 -0.30 -10.95 -17.00
N GLY A 530 -0.63 -9.70 -17.36
CA GLY A 530 -1.95 -9.32 -17.87
C GLY A 530 -3.10 -9.58 -16.88
N LYS A 531 -2.80 -9.68 -15.57
CA LYS A 531 -3.76 -9.92 -14.49
C LYS A 531 -4.27 -8.62 -13.89
N ALA A 532 -5.36 -8.72 -13.13
CA ALA A 532 -5.75 -7.68 -12.19
C ALA A 532 -4.76 -7.62 -11.02
N ALA A 533 -4.63 -6.45 -10.42
CA ALA A 533 -3.73 -6.13 -9.33
C ALA A 533 -4.53 -5.76 -8.07
N LEU A 534 -4.12 -6.26 -6.91
CA LEU A 534 -4.72 -5.92 -5.61
C LEU A 534 -3.61 -5.69 -4.59
N VAL A 535 -3.60 -4.54 -3.92
CA VAL A 535 -2.65 -4.33 -2.83
C VAL A 535 -3.13 -5.10 -1.61
N THR A 536 -2.46 -6.18 -1.23
CA THR A 536 -2.89 -7.05 -0.11
C THR A 536 -2.44 -6.56 1.25
N GLU A 537 -1.42 -5.69 1.29
CA GLU A 537 -1.02 -4.86 2.42
C GLU A 537 -0.28 -3.61 1.95
N TYR A 538 -0.56 -2.49 2.60
CA TYR A 538 0.23 -1.27 2.55
C TYR A 538 0.03 -0.44 3.81
N GLY A 539 1.03 0.35 4.19
CA GLY A 539 0.96 1.21 5.37
C GLY A 539 2.28 1.92 5.67
N THR A 540 2.30 2.62 6.79
CA THR A 540 3.52 3.14 7.41
C THR A 540 3.28 3.21 8.93
N PRO A 541 4.32 3.01 9.77
CA PRO A 541 4.18 3.19 11.19
C PRO A 541 3.79 4.63 11.55
N ALA A 542 2.99 4.80 12.60
CA ALA A 542 2.70 6.08 13.25
C ALA A 542 3.74 6.46 14.33
N TYR A 543 4.93 5.88 14.26
CA TYR A 543 6.06 6.17 15.12
C TYR A 543 7.28 6.54 14.27
N ALA A 544 8.06 7.48 14.78
CA ALA A 544 9.36 7.86 14.27
C ALA A 544 10.20 8.40 15.44
N LYS A 545 11.47 8.00 15.50
CA LYS A 545 12.36 8.33 16.60
C LYS A 545 12.55 9.85 16.72
N GLY A 546 12.18 10.39 17.88
CA GLY A 546 12.34 11.81 18.19
C GLY A 546 11.29 12.74 17.57
N TRP A 547 10.28 12.20 16.88
CA TRP A 547 9.18 13.00 16.34
C TRP A 547 8.02 13.09 17.35
N SER A 548 7.24 14.17 17.26
CA SER A 548 6.00 14.30 18.05
C SER A 548 4.87 13.48 17.42
N VAL A 549 3.88 13.09 18.24
CA VAL A 549 2.66 12.38 17.77
C VAL A 549 1.95 13.15 16.64
N ALA A 550 1.84 14.48 16.78
CA ALA A 550 1.24 15.32 15.75
C ALA A 550 1.96 15.19 14.39
N ARG A 551 3.29 15.07 14.41
CA ARG A 551 4.10 14.90 13.20
C ARG A 551 4.01 13.49 12.65
N THR A 552 4.08 12.46 13.50
CA THR A 552 4.03 11.07 13.03
C THR A 552 2.67 10.72 12.45
N GLU A 553 1.57 11.18 13.04
CA GLU A 553 0.23 10.95 12.49
C GLU A 553 -0.05 11.75 11.22
N GLU A 554 0.48 12.98 11.10
CA GLU A 554 0.42 13.73 9.85
C GLU A 554 1.20 13.00 8.74
N GLY A 555 2.38 12.50 9.07
CA GLY A 555 3.19 11.68 8.18
C GLY A 555 2.48 10.40 7.76
N GLN A 556 1.92 9.65 8.72
CA GLN A 556 1.13 8.45 8.42
C GLN A 556 -0.03 8.78 7.48
N ALA A 557 -0.82 9.82 7.78
CA ALA A 557 -1.90 10.25 6.91
C ALA A 557 -1.40 10.61 5.49
N SER A 558 -0.29 11.34 5.36
CA SER A 558 0.29 11.69 4.06
C SER A 558 0.64 10.45 3.22
N TYR A 559 1.28 9.45 3.83
CA TYR A 559 1.60 8.17 3.17
C TYR A 559 0.33 7.45 2.70
N HIS A 560 -0.65 7.31 3.58
CA HIS A 560 -1.93 6.67 3.24
C HIS A 560 -2.69 7.41 2.14
N LYS A 561 -2.60 8.75 2.09
CA LYS A 561 -3.18 9.56 1.01
C LYS A 561 -2.52 9.23 -0.32
N GLY A 562 -1.20 9.17 -0.35
CA GLY A 562 -0.46 8.84 -1.57
C GLY A 562 -0.71 7.40 -2.05
N TYR A 563 -0.72 6.43 -1.13
CA TYR A 563 -1.10 5.04 -1.44
C TYR A 563 -2.50 4.95 -2.07
N TRP A 564 -3.52 5.54 -1.44
CA TRP A 564 -4.88 5.48 -1.95
C TRP A 564 -5.04 6.24 -3.28
N THR A 565 -4.40 7.40 -3.41
CA THR A 565 -4.41 8.17 -4.67
C THR A 565 -3.81 7.37 -5.83
N ASP A 566 -2.72 6.65 -5.59
CA ASP A 566 -2.11 5.79 -6.62
C ASP A 566 -2.99 4.58 -6.96
N ILE A 567 -3.66 3.97 -5.97
CA ILE A 567 -4.68 2.94 -6.19
C ILE A 567 -5.80 3.47 -7.10
N GLU A 568 -6.37 4.63 -6.77
CA GLU A 568 -7.47 5.25 -7.52
C GLU A 568 -7.09 5.57 -8.95
N ASN A 569 -5.90 6.16 -9.15
CA ASN A 569 -5.38 6.51 -10.46
C ASN A 569 -5.16 5.30 -11.39
N ASN A 570 -5.13 4.08 -10.84
CA ASN A 570 -4.95 2.85 -11.60
C ASN A 570 -6.20 1.95 -11.65
N LEU A 571 -7.34 2.40 -11.12
CA LEU A 571 -8.61 1.67 -11.21
C LEU A 571 -9.08 1.51 -12.65
N GLY A 572 -9.79 0.41 -12.91
CA GLY A 572 -10.47 0.21 -14.18
C GLY A 572 -11.45 1.34 -14.48
N GLY A 573 -11.22 2.03 -15.59
CA GLY A 573 -12.06 3.14 -16.03
C GLY A 573 -11.44 4.50 -15.75
N VAL A 574 -10.22 4.59 -15.20
CA VAL A 574 -9.48 5.86 -15.12
C VAL A 574 -8.63 6.04 -16.38
N GLU A 575 -8.75 7.19 -17.03
CA GLU A 575 -7.94 7.55 -18.20
C GLU A 575 -6.50 7.83 -17.78
N GLY A 576 -5.53 7.28 -18.52
CA GLY A 576 -4.10 7.42 -18.22
C GLY A 576 -3.56 6.46 -17.16
N GLY A 577 -4.44 5.79 -16.40
CA GLY A 577 -4.09 4.69 -15.51
C GLY A 577 -3.91 3.35 -16.24
N TRP A 578 -3.34 2.36 -15.55
CA TRP A 578 -3.18 0.99 -16.09
C TRP A 578 -4.47 0.17 -16.05
N GLY A 579 -5.49 0.63 -15.34
CA GLY A 579 -6.82 0.05 -15.32
C GLY A 579 -6.91 -1.35 -14.69
N ASN A 580 -5.87 -1.81 -14.01
CA ASN A 580 -5.80 -3.14 -13.42
C ASN A 580 -5.92 -3.16 -11.89
N SER A 581 -5.95 -2.01 -11.21
CA SER A 581 -6.16 -1.95 -9.76
C SER A 581 -7.58 -2.37 -9.37
N LEU A 582 -7.69 -3.15 -8.30
CA LEU A 582 -8.95 -3.56 -7.67
C LEU A 582 -9.21 -2.87 -6.32
N GLY A 583 -8.29 -2.03 -5.85
CA GLY A 583 -8.30 -1.47 -4.50
C GLY A 583 -7.10 -1.94 -3.68
N GLY A 584 -7.23 -1.89 -2.36
CA GLY A 584 -6.16 -2.31 -1.46
C GLY A 584 -6.61 -2.60 -0.03
N VAL A 585 -5.69 -3.15 0.76
CA VAL A 585 -5.88 -3.50 2.17
C VAL A 585 -4.87 -2.75 3.03
N ILE A 586 -5.38 -1.92 3.96
CA ILE A 586 -4.56 -1.23 4.95
C ILE A 586 -3.96 -2.26 5.91
N PHE A 587 -2.63 -2.20 6.08
CA PHE A 587 -1.91 -2.82 7.17
C PHE A 587 -1.57 -1.71 8.17
N GLN A 588 -2.33 -1.54 9.26
CA GLN A 588 -3.44 -2.41 9.72
C GLN A 588 -4.51 -1.62 10.51
N TRP A 589 -5.59 -2.27 10.96
CA TRP A 589 -6.64 -1.61 11.75
C TRP A 589 -6.07 -1.00 13.04
N VAL A 590 -5.57 -1.85 13.93
CA VAL A 590 -5.08 -1.46 15.26
C VAL A 590 -3.64 -1.94 15.47
N ASP A 591 -2.89 -1.20 16.28
CA ASP A 591 -1.55 -1.61 16.72
C ASP A 591 -1.56 -2.99 17.39
N GLU A 592 -0.58 -3.83 17.03
CA GLU A 592 -0.39 -5.18 17.56
C GLU A 592 0.95 -5.29 18.29
N TRP A 593 0.92 -5.23 19.63
CA TRP A 593 2.09 -5.10 20.52
C TRP A 593 2.95 -6.36 20.66
N TRP A 594 2.72 -7.38 19.83
CA TRP A 594 3.51 -8.61 19.86
C TRP A 594 4.43 -8.73 18.64
N LYS A 595 4.32 -7.82 17.67
CA LYS A 595 4.97 -7.93 16.35
C LYS A 595 6.40 -7.40 16.29
N ALA A 596 6.93 -6.81 17.35
CA ALA A 596 8.30 -6.32 17.33
C ALA A 596 9.37 -7.42 17.16
N GLU A 597 8.99 -8.70 17.26
CA GLU A 597 9.86 -9.90 17.21
C GLU A 597 10.90 -9.95 18.36
N GLY A 598 11.53 -11.12 18.55
CA GLY A 598 12.57 -11.33 19.58
C GLY A 598 12.04 -11.48 21.02
N ASP A 599 12.82 -11.02 22.02
CA ASP A 599 12.46 -11.04 23.44
C ASP A 599 11.58 -9.82 23.85
N SER A 600 10.84 -9.23 22.90
CA SER A 600 9.97 -8.08 23.19
C SER A 600 8.82 -8.48 24.13
N ASP A 601 8.56 -7.65 25.14
CA ASP A 601 7.47 -7.84 26.08
C ASP A 601 6.15 -7.39 25.42
N PRO A 602 5.17 -8.28 25.17
CA PRO A 602 3.92 -7.89 24.51
C PRO A 602 3.05 -6.93 25.34
N ALA A 603 3.44 -6.64 26.58
CA ALA A 603 2.84 -5.61 27.42
C ALA A 603 3.50 -4.21 27.26
N VAL A 604 4.51 -4.08 26.40
CA VAL A 604 5.22 -2.83 26.12
C VAL A 604 5.14 -2.53 24.63
N HIS A 605 4.66 -1.34 24.27
CA HIS A 605 4.64 -0.89 22.89
C HIS A 605 6.06 -0.56 22.42
N ASP A 606 6.65 -1.43 21.63
CA ASP A 606 8.08 -1.42 21.36
C ASP A 606 8.47 -0.35 20.33
N THR A 607 9.59 0.34 20.57
CA THR A 607 10.12 1.42 19.73
C THR A 607 11.48 1.10 19.12
N HIS A 608 11.94 -0.14 19.24
CA HIS A 608 13.14 -0.62 18.57
C HIS A 608 12.90 -0.74 17.07
N LEU A 609 13.97 -0.53 16.29
CA LEU A 609 13.92 -0.60 14.83
C LEU A 609 13.98 -2.06 14.36
N GLN A 610 12.93 -2.58 13.71
CA GLN A 610 12.91 -3.94 13.16
C GLN A 610 13.46 -3.99 11.72
N THR A 611 13.05 -3.03 10.89
CA THR A 611 13.40 -3.04 9.45
C THR A 611 13.70 -1.62 8.96
N GLN A 612 14.63 -1.47 8.03
CA GLN A 612 14.85 -0.21 7.34
C GLN A 612 14.03 -0.19 6.05
N GLY A 613 13.34 0.92 5.80
CA GLY A 613 12.49 1.07 4.63
C GLY A 613 12.20 2.52 4.31
N ALA A 614 11.36 2.74 3.29
CA ALA A 614 10.92 4.06 2.89
C ALA A 614 9.80 4.59 3.80
N PHE A 615 10.01 4.59 5.12
CA PHE A 615 9.06 5.05 6.14
C PHE A 615 9.39 6.47 6.64
N LEU A 616 8.65 6.95 7.64
CA LEU A 616 8.73 8.32 8.18
C LEU A 616 10.17 8.78 8.46
N ASP A 617 10.89 8.07 9.31
CA ASP A 617 12.31 8.30 9.64
C ASP A 617 13.24 7.21 9.07
N GLY A 618 12.73 6.45 8.10
CA GLY A 618 13.39 5.28 7.52
C GLY A 618 13.25 4.00 8.33
N GLY A 619 12.57 4.02 9.48
CA GLY A 619 12.33 2.85 10.32
C GLY A 619 10.95 2.25 10.14
N GLY A 620 10.90 0.93 10.00
CA GLY A 620 9.70 0.13 10.16
C GLY A 620 9.58 -0.30 11.61
N TYR A 621 8.40 -0.03 12.18
CA TYR A 621 8.03 -0.30 13.56
C TYR A 621 6.74 -1.13 13.55
N GLU A 622 6.86 -2.46 13.52
CA GLU A 622 5.76 -3.39 13.21
C GLU A 622 4.53 -3.20 14.12
N GLU A 623 4.75 -2.83 15.38
CA GLU A 623 3.65 -2.62 16.34
C GLU A 623 2.89 -1.31 16.13
N TRP A 624 3.36 -0.41 15.25
CA TRP A 624 2.85 0.96 15.10
C TRP A 624 2.14 1.21 13.76
N TYR A 625 1.85 0.17 12.98
CA TYR A 625 1.17 0.29 11.68
C TYR A 625 -0.33 0.54 11.78
N GLY A 626 -0.94 0.45 12.96
CA GLY A 626 -2.36 0.69 13.14
C GLY A 626 -2.77 2.06 12.62
N ILE A 627 -3.95 2.17 12.03
CA ILE A 627 -4.62 3.47 11.86
C ILE A 627 -5.42 3.86 13.11
N THR A 628 -5.48 2.95 14.09
CA THR A 628 -5.93 3.17 15.47
C THR A 628 -4.90 2.58 16.45
N SER A 629 -4.84 3.09 17.68
CA SER A 629 -4.07 2.47 18.78
C SER A 629 -4.97 2.02 19.92
N GLN A 630 -4.43 1.22 20.84
CA GLN A 630 -5.10 0.76 22.07
C GLN A 630 -4.73 1.64 23.29
N GLY A 631 -4.43 2.91 23.06
CA GLY A 631 -3.93 3.83 24.08
C GLY A 631 -2.65 3.32 24.74
N ASN A 632 -2.58 3.41 26.07
CA ASN A 632 -1.48 2.83 26.86
C ASN A 632 -1.63 1.32 27.15
N GLY A 633 -2.60 0.64 26.54
CA GLY A 633 -2.83 -0.81 26.67
C GLY A 633 -3.61 -1.25 27.92
N LYS A 634 -3.84 -0.38 28.92
CA LYS A 634 -4.52 -0.76 30.18
C LYS A 634 -5.97 -1.18 30.00
N ASN A 635 -6.68 -0.55 29.04
CA ASN A 635 -8.08 -0.85 28.75
C ASN A 635 -8.24 -1.80 27.56
N SER A 636 -7.16 -2.42 27.08
CA SER A 636 -7.20 -3.39 25.99
C SER A 636 -8.05 -4.63 26.38
N PRO A 637 -8.90 -5.15 25.47
CA PRO A 637 -9.00 -4.84 24.04
C PRO A 637 -10.02 -3.74 23.67
N PHE A 638 -10.56 -2.98 24.64
CA PHE A 638 -11.72 -2.11 24.43
C PHE A 638 -11.39 -0.70 23.91
N GLU A 639 -10.25 -0.13 24.27
CA GLU A 639 -9.94 1.28 23.95
C GLU A 639 -9.43 1.47 22.51
N ARG A 640 -9.91 2.53 21.84
CA ARG A 640 -9.40 2.99 20.53
C ARG A 640 -9.04 4.47 20.58
N GLN A 641 -7.81 4.80 20.18
CA GLN A 641 -7.46 6.16 19.78
C GLN A 641 -7.38 6.23 18.25
N LEU A 642 -8.28 6.99 17.62
CA LEU A 642 -8.36 7.11 16.16
C LEU A 642 -7.30 8.09 15.65
N ARG A 643 -6.40 7.64 14.78
CA ARG A 643 -5.33 8.47 14.22
C ARG A 643 -5.82 9.35 13.09
N LYS A 644 -5.04 10.36 12.69
CA LYS A 644 -5.36 11.18 11.51
C LYS A 644 -5.62 10.36 10.24
N ALA A 645 -4.92 9.24 10.06
CA ALA A 645 -5.13 8.34 8.92
C ALA A 645 -6.56 7.75 8.87
N TYR A 646 -7.20 7.47 10.01
CA TYR A 646 -8.60 7.02 10.07
C TYR A 646 -9.54 8.06 9.43
N PHE A 647 -9.43 9.33 9.85
CA PHE A 647 -10.29 10.40 9.35
C PHE A 647 -10.01 10.74 7.89
N LEU A 648 -8.75 10.63 7.46
CA LEU A 648 -8.40 10.72 6.04
C LEU A 648 -9.18 9.67 5.23
N TYR A 649 -9.21 8.41 5.66
CA TYR A 649 -9.98 7.39 4.94
C TYR A 649 -11.48 7.60 5.03
N MET A 650 -11.99 8.06 6.17
CA MET A 650 -13.40 8.46 6.28
C MET A 650 -13.78 9.49 5.21
N ASP A 651 -12.91 10.44 4.91
CA ASP A 651 -13.11 11.42 3.84
C ASP A 651 -12.90 10.83 2.44
N LEU A 652 -11.90 9.96 2.24
CA LEU A 652 -11.59 9.38 0.92
C LEU A 652 -12.60 8.31 0.48
N TRP A 653 -13.03 7.44 1.39
CA TRP A 653 -13.85 6.27 1.08
C TRP A 653 -15.35 6.55 1.10
N ASN A 654 -15.81 7.67 1.63
CA ASN A 654 -17.23 8.05 1.60
C ASN A 654 -17.57 9.11 0.53
N LYS A 655 -16.68 9.37 -0.42
CA LYS A 655 -16.95 10.14 -1.65
C LYS A 655 -17.60 9.26 -2.71
#